data_AF-A0A084AZA0-F1
#
_entry.id   AF-A0A084AZA0-F1
#
_cell.length_a   1.000
_cell.length_b   1.000
_cell.length_c   1.000
_cell.angle_alpha   90.00
_cell.angle_beta   90.00
_cell.angle_gamma   90.00
#
_symmetry.space_group_name_H-M   'P 1'
#
loop_
_entity.id
_entity.type
_entity.pdbx_description
1 polymer ?
#
loop_
_entity_poly.entity_id
_entity_poly.type
_entity_poly.pdbx_seq_one_letter_code
_entity_poly.pdbx_strand_id
1 'polypeptide(L)'
;MVDSHAAPLGLPRYTVEDHEVRRGPDLDIWADYLRMRYSNRNVFYKTLSQLEQEVLRKEIRRIRYFRKHFKDYRISASDQLPLVALLDDSRTKWREIACKRAPDELAKLQKESEKYGDDALRKRNRRILEYVQVWREKEYAAWQAGILPDTYMENLDSYSENGEDDPRQPNYGYNGWLIAWDPNKGGRNVDHPLISGKFPHQKISMQQLLYDKVNTPFKRDPHSNSIRYFHLPANSMQWVEEAISRYYGEDNVEFDGHDVLNKRSYAQRLLRNDLWRGQQRGGAHLPPHSRQMASRCAMVSSPPIPLPKSMGGRQSESRKDIALFMPYLHWEVEKRLHRMAQFVHVAKSQNDHAERLRRANTSRYKGKMVDIARLQQMKPVRQVNSFDTKAGGHSWWRPQTALAKYIWHAAKLYQIIDEAADGRLIENHLFSSAPLHMRRTLEQYYYWTANDTSRRDSDQVVCRGTRSLVEDEEAIARVVMVDQLWLWILDENTVVSCFPRRWGRNKPDPSAVHRGIRDRLGALGKDQIHSAFDMAFIIIDECSKVFFDRTKPSDHRPDVVDLFSSAISKIAENKTIAYEEFGNAVSKISIERMDVAEKMIRRSLNIGFEWSILVEAQQVIEELEIMQGIFLQQLTVMKDLEKIIKTMRWATKSADPEADEDPDDDLVNPNQRRALDRVGALIGDMEQRRDELKSMEILQTKTRTQLRELLDMKQQQANIIEAKAAIKRADESVMQGRSIVVFTVVTIFFVS
;
A
#
# COMPACT_ATOMS: atom_id res chain seq x y z
N MET A 1 34.49 28.18 16.49
CA MET A 1 34.80 29.15 15.43
C MET A 1 35.87 28.53 14.55
N VAL A 2 35.49 28.04 13.37
CA VAL A 2 36.43 27.70 12.29
C VAL A 2 35.89 28.41 11.06
N ASP A 3 36.48 29.56 10.77
CA ASP A 3 36.25 30.29 9.53
C ASP A 3 36.79 29.46 8.36
N SER A 4 35.88 28.87 7.58
CA SER A 4 36.18 28.36 6.23
C SER A 4 35.01 28.69 5.31
N HIS A 5 34.66 29.97 5.25
CA HIS A 5 33.62 30.50 4.37
C HIS A 5 34.24 31.20 3.16
N ALA A 6 34.97 30.46 2.33
CA ALA A 6 35.37 30.99 1.03
C ALA A 6 34.16 30.95 0.09
N ALA A 7 33.60 32.12 -0.24
CA ALA A 7 32.83 32.27 -1.47
C ALA A 7 33.81 32.10 -2.65
N PRO A 8 33.59 31.18 -3.59
CA PRO A 8 34.35 31.17 -4.84
C PRO A 8 34.19 32.52 -5.55
N LEU A 9 35.32 33.16 -5.85
CA LEU A 9 35.54 34.20 -6.86
C LEU A 9 34.45 35.29 -6.95
N GLY A 10 34.62 36.40 -6.22
CA GLY A 10 33.93 37.67 -6.49
C GLY A 10 32.43 37.76 -6.15
N LEU A 11 31.76 36.66 -5.83
CA LEU A 11 30.32 36.65 -5.54
C LEU A 11 30.00 37.08 -4.08
N PRO A 12 28.93 37.85 -3.84
CA PRO A 12 28.47 38.19 -2.49
C PRO A 12 28.10 36.95 -1.67
N ARG A 13 28.44 36.93 -0.38
CA ARG A 13 28.04 35.85 0.54
C ARG A 13 26.53 35.88 0.76
N TYR A 14 25.85 34.75 0.53
CA TYR A 14 24.44 34.61 0.93
C TYR A 14 24.35 34.44 2.46
N THR A 15 23.97 35.51 3.17
CA THR A 15 23.93 35.60 4.65
C THR A 15 22.50 35.58 5.22
N VAL A 16 21.54 35.06 4.45
CA VAL A 16 20.14 35.00 4.88
C VAL A 16 19.90 33.76 5.74
N GLU A 17 19.60 33.99 7.02
CA GLU A 17 19.18 32.95 7.96
C GLU A 17 17.72 32.54 7.72
N ASP A 18 17.41 31.26 7.97
CA ASP A 18 16.04 30.75 7.92
C ASP A 18 15.35 31.01 9.26
N HIS A 19 14.28 31.81 9.26
CA HIS A 19 13.52 32.14 10.47
C HIS A 19 12.74 30.95 11.05
N GLU A 20 12.46 29.93 10.24
CA GLU A 20 11.77 28.71 10.66
C GLU A 20 12.57 27.47 10.26
N VAL A 21 13.55 27.09 11.10
CA VAL A 21 14.06 25.72 11.05
C VAL A 21 13.03 24.85 11.75
N ARG A 22 12.03 24.32 11.01
CA ARG A 22 11.17 23.26 11.54
C ARG A 22 12.06 22.08 11.94
N ARG A 23 12.39 21.99 13.24
CA ARG A 23 13.03 20.83 13.85
C ARG A 23 11.96 19.73 13.93
N GLY A 24 11.74 19.07 12.79
CA GLY A 24 11.02 17.79 12.77
C GLY A 24 11.83 16.72 13.51
N PRO A 25 11.20 15.61 13.92
CA PRO A 25 11.80 14.55 14.74
C PRO A 25 13.08 14.00 14.09
N ASP A 26 13.94 13.37 14.90
CA ASP A 26 15.24 12.79 14.52
C ASP A 26 15.23 12.25 13.08
N LEU A 27 15.73 13.08 12.17
CA LEU A 27 15.76 12.77 10.74
C LEU A 27 17.05 12.02 10.45
N ASP A 28 17.02 11.17 9.43
CA ASP A 28 18.23 10.47 9.04
C ASP A 28 19.25 11.41 8.36
N ILE A 29 20.51 10.98 8.31
CA ILE A 29 21.64 11.76 7.76
C ILE A 29 21.35 12.31 6.36
N TRP A 30 20.58 11.57 5.54
CA TRP A 30 20.17 12.03 4.22
C TRP A 30 19.22 13.24 4.30
N ALA A 31 18.25 13.20 5.19
CA ALA A 31 17.35 14.32 5.40
C ALA A 31 18.05 15.53 6.03
N ASP A 32 19.00 15.33 6.94
CA ASP A 32 19.84 16.43 7.45
C ASP A 32 20.70 17.04 6.34
N TYR A 33 21.31 16.21 5.49
CA TYR A 33 22.01 16.66 4.29
C TYR A 33 21.10 17.45 3.33
N LEU A 34 19.84 17.05 3.17
CA LEU A 34 18.87 17.78 2.36
C LEU A 34 18.43 19.10 2.99
N ARG A 35 18.30 19.17 4.32
CA ARG A 35 18.00 20.38 5.10
C ARG A 35 19.14 21.40 5.01
N MET A 36 20.39 20.93 4.89
CA MET A 36 21.52 21.83 4.70
C MET A 36 21.34 22.66 3.42
N ARG A 37 21.57 23.97 3.54
CA ARG A 37 21.73 24.87 2.39
C ARG A 37 22.76 24.28 1.43
N TYR A 38 22.50 24.40 0.13
CA TYR A 38 23.38 23.82 -0.90
C TYR A 38 24.86 24.20 -0.73
N SER A 39 25.15 25.44 -0.34
CA SER A 39 26.50 25.94 -0.06
C SER A 39 27.21 25.22 1.10
N ASN A 40 26.46 24.72 2.07
CA ASN A 40 26.99 24.15 3.31
C ASN A 40 27.07 22.62 3.27
N ARG A 41 26.53 21.99 2.21
CA ARG A 41 26.51 20.53 2.07
C ARG A 41 27.90 19.92 2.01
N ASN A 42 28.87 20.59 1.38
CA ASN A 42 30.27 20.14 1.35
C ASN A 42 30.88 20.11 2.77
N VAL A 43 30.73 21.22 3.51
CA VAL A 43 31.24 21.32 4.89
C VAL A 43 30.61 20.24 5.77
N PHE A 44 29.28 20.12 5.71
CA PHE A 44 28.55 19.08 6.45
C PHE A 44 29.00 17.67 6.06
N TYR A 45 29.17 17.39 4.77
CA TYR A 45 29.63 16.08 4.30
C TYR A 45 31.00 15.71 4.88
N LYS A 46 31.92 16.68 4.97
CA LYS A 46 33.27 16.47 5.53
C LYS A 46 33.28 16.22 7.04
N THR A 47 32.24 16.63 7.77
CA THR A 47 32.14 16.36 9.21
C THR A 47 31.62 14.95 9.52
N LEU A 48 31.08 14.23 8.53
CA LEU A 48 30.50 12.91 8.70
C LEU A 48 31.56 11.81 8.74
N SER A 49 31.27 10.72 9.47
CA SER A 49 32.09 9.51 9.44
C SER A 49 32.07 8.83 8.07
N GLN A 50 33.03 7.93 7.80
CA GLN A 50 33.11 7.23 6.51
C GLN A 50 31.82 6.44 6.18
N LEU A 51 31.18 5.82 7.17
CA LEU A 51 29.93 5.09 7.00
C LEU A 51 28.78 6.00 6.58
N GLU A 52 28.68 7.17 7.21
CA GLU A 52 27.62 8.16 6.95
C GLU A 52 27.83 8.85 5.59
N GLN A 53 29.08 9.15 5.25
CA GLN A 53 29.46 9.61 3.91
C GLN A 53 29.04 8.61 2.84
N GLU A 54 29.24 7.32 3.09
CA GLU A 54 28.84 6.27 2.15
C GLU A 54 27.33 6.19 1.98
N VAL A 55 26.53 6.34 3.04
CA VAL A 55 25.06 6.44 2.94
C VAL A 55 24.64 7.58 2.00
N LEU A 56 25.28 8.74 2.10
CA LEU A 56 25.02 9.86 1.19
C LEU A 56 25.46 9.58 -0.25
N ARG A 57 26.65 8.98 -0.46
CA ARG A 57 27.10 8.56 -1.80
C ARG A 57 26.12 7.58 -2.44
N LYS A 58 25.60 6.61 -1.69
CA LYS A 58 24.60 5.63 -2.15
C LYS A 58 23.33 6.33 -2.65
N GLU A 59 22.79 7.27 -1.88
CA GLU A 59 21.59 8.04 -2.26
C GLU A 59 21.82 8.92 -3.51
N ILE A 60 22.99 9.57 -3.62
CA ILE A 60 23.32 10.38 -4.81
C ILE A 60 23.49 9.51 -6.05
N ARG A 61 24.22 8.39 -5.98
CA ARG A 61 24.35 7.40 -7.07
C ARG A 61 22.99 6.92 -7.54
N ARG A 62 22.10 6.57 -6.61
CA ARG A 62 20.71 6.18 -6.91
C ARG A 62 19.98 7.24 -7.72
N ILE A 63 20.01 8.50 -7.26
CA ILE A 63 19.32 9.61 -7.92
C ILE A 63 19.88 9.82 -9.32
N ARG A 64 21.20 9.76 -9.51
CA ARG A 64 21.84 9.86 -10.82
C ARG A 64 21.39 8.77 -11.77
N TYR A 65 21.45 7.52 -11.30
CA TYR A 65 21.04 6.39 -12.10
C TYR A 65 19.59 6.55 -12.57
N PHE A 66 18.66 6.84 -11.66
CA PHE A 66 17.26 6.95 -12.04
C PHE A 66 16.96 8.20 -12.88
N ARG A 67 17.64 9.32 -12.65
CA ARG A 67 17.53 10.48 -13.57
C ARG A 67 17.95 10.12 -14.99
N LYS A 68 19.02 9.33 -15.15
CA LYS A 68 19.47 8.82 -16.45
C LYS A 68 18.51 7.78 -17.02
N HIS A 69 17.99 6.89 -16.18
CA HIS A 69 17.05 5.83 -16.57
C HIS A 69 15.72 6.41 -17.07
N PHE A 70 15.22 7.46 -16.42
CA PHE A 70 13.97 8.14 -16.76
C PHE A 70 14.15 9.34 -17.71
N LYS A 71 15.31 9.46 -18.38
CA LYS A 71 15.61 10.62 -19.25
C LYS A 71 14.58 10.81 -20.38
N ASP A 72 14.00 9.72 -20.87
CA ASP A 72 13.05 9.70 -21.99
C ASP A 72 11.58 9.67 -21.53
N TYR A 73 11.32 9.65 -20.21
CA TYR A 73 9.96 9.60 -19.67
C TYR A 73 9.28 10.96 -19.82
N ARG A 74 8.00 10.95 -20.22
CA ARG A 74 7.15 12.13 -20.39
C ARG A 74 6.05 12.16 -19.34
N ILE A 75 5.56 13.35 -19.02
CA ILE A 75 4.45 13.47 -18.06
C ILE A 75 3.17 12.93 -18.70
N SER A 76 2.86 13.43 -19.89
CA SER A 76 1.81 12.98 -20.79
C SER A 76 2.41 12.61 -22.14
N ALA A 77 1.74 11.70 -22.86
CA ALA A 77 2.12 11.33 -24.22
C ALA A 77 2.07 12.53 -25.18
N SER A 78 1.28 13.56 -24.86
CA SER A 78 1.17 14.80 -25.63
C SER A 78 2.29 15.81 -25.36
N ASP A 79 3.11 15.61 -24.33
CA ASP A 79 4.20 16.53 -24.02
C ASP A 79 5.29 16.44 -25.08
N GLN A 80 5.77 17.60 -25.56
CA GLN A 80 6.78 17.68 -26.61
C GLN A 80 8.17 17.21 -26.13
N LEU A 81 8.47 17.42 -24.85
CA LEU A 81 9.76 17.12 -24.24
C LEU A 81 9.61 16.10 -23.09
N PRO A 82 10.66 15.28 -22.83
CA PRO A 82 10.74 14.46 -21.62
C PRO A 82 10.71 15.30 -20.33
N LEU A 83 10.29 14.68 -19.22
CA LEU A 83 10.19 15.31 -17.90
C LEU A 83 11.51 15.92 -17.42
N VAL A 84 12.65 15.25 -17.67
CA VAL A 84 13.96 15.78 -17.28
C VAL A 84 14.26 17.08 -18.05
N ALA A 85 13.99 17.10 -19.35
CA ALA A 85 14.16 18.30 -20.17
C ALA A 85 13.16 19.42 -19.77
N LEU A 86 11.91 19.05 -19.45
CA LEU A 86 10.91 20.00 -18.94
C LEU A 86 11.30 20.59 -17.59
N LEU A 87 11.93 19.80 -16.71
CA LEU A 87 12.45 20.27 -15.43
C LEU A 87 13.54 21.33 -15.65
N ASP A 88 14.50 21.06 -16.52
CA ASP A 88 15.59 22.00 -16.83
C ASP A 88 15.08 23.28 -17.52
N ASP A 89 14.15 23.14 -18.47
CA ASP A 89 13.49 24.27 -19.14
C ASP A 89 12.73 25.15 -18.14
N SER A 90 11.90 24.54 -17.30
CA SER A 90 11.11 25.27 -16.29
C SER A 90 11.98 25.96 -15.24
N ARG A 91 13.10 25.34 -14.84
CA ARG A 91 14.10 25.94 -13.94
C ARG A 91 14.73 27.17 -14.57
N THR A 92 15.17 27.06 -15.82
CA THR A 92 15.81 28.15 -16.57
C THR A 92 14.86 29.34 -16.73
N LYS A 93 13.64 29.10 -17.21
CA LYS A 93 12.60 30.13 -17.36
C LYS A 93 12.26 30.82 -16.05
N TRP A 94 12.11 30.06 -14.96
CA TRP A 94 11.86 30.65 -13.66
C TRP A 94 13.00 31.57 -13.21
N ARG A 95 14.25 31.13 -13.34
CA ARG A 95 15.43 31.93 -12.99
C ARG A 95 15.50 33.22 -13.80
N GLU A 96 15.27 33.16 -15.11
CA GLU A 96 15.25 34.34 -15.96
C GLU A 96 14.19 35.37 -15.52
N ILE A 97 12.97 34.90 -15.22
CA ILE A 97 11.89 35.76 -14.72
C ILE A 97 12.25 36.37 -13.36
N ALA A 98 12.83 35.59 -12.45
CA ALA A 98 13.27 36.08 -11.15
C ALA A 98 14.32 37.18 -11.29
N CYS A 99 15.35 36.97 -12.13
CA CYS A 99 16.36 37.99 -12.39
C CYS A 99 15.81 39.24 -13.08
N LYS A 100 14.80 39.11 -13.97
CA LYS A 100 14.15 40.25 -14.61
C LYS A 100 13.34 41.09 -13.62
N ARG A 101 12.68 40.45 -12.65
CA ARG A 101 11.84 41.12 -11.64
C ARG A 101 12.63 41.71 -10.47
N ALA A 102 13.80 41.16 -10.15
CA ALA A 102 14.55 41.52 -8.96
C ALA A 102 14.85 43.03 -8.82
N PRO A 103 15.28 43.78 -9.85
CA PRO A 103 15.55 45.21 -9.73
C PRO A 103 14.32 46.03 -9.35
N ASP A 104 13.17 45.75 -9.97
CA ASP A 104 11.92 46.47 -9.72
C ASP A 104 11.39 46.20 -8.30
N GLU A 105 11.47 44.95 -7.84
CA GLU A 105 11.07 44.57 -6.48
C GLU A 105 12.02 45.15 -5.41
N LEU A 106 13.32 45.26 -5.69
CA LEU A 106 14.27 45.97 -4.82
C LEU A 106 13.91 47.45 -4.69
N ALA A 107 13.57 48.12 -5.80
CA ALA A 107 13.17 49.52 -5.77
C ALA A 107 11.86 49.74 -4.99
N LYS A 108 10.90 48.81 -5.08
CA LYS A 108 9.67 48.84 -4.26
C LYS A 108 9.99 48.66 -2.78
N LEU A 109 10.79 47.66 -2.41
CA LEU A 109 11.20 47.42 -1.03
C LEU A 109 11.96 48.60 -0.44
N GLN A 110 12.78 49.27 -1.24
CA GLN A 110 13.48 50.49 -0.81
C GLN A 110 12.49 51.61 -0.44
N LYS A 111 11.50 51.88 -1.31
CA LYS A 111 10.44 52.86 -1.02
C LYS A 111 9.61 52.50 0.20
N GLU A 112 9.28 51.23 0.38
CA GLU A 112 8.57 50.75 1.57
C GLU A 112 9.40 50.89 2.85
N SER A 113 10.71 50.60 2.78
CA SER A 113 11.65 50.78 3.88
C SER A 113 11.79 52.25 4.27
N GLU A 114 11.77 53.17 3.30
CA GLU A 114 11.79 54.62 3.53
C GLU A 114 10.49 55.10 4.20
N LYS A 115 9.35 54.49 3.85
CA LYS A 115 8.02 54.91 4.36
C LYS A 115 7.66 54.29 5.72
N TYR A 116 8.00 53.02 5.95
CA TYR A 116 7.53 52.24 7.10
C TYR A 116 8.68 51.73 8.00
N GLY A 117 9.93 52.06 7.67
CA GLY A 117 11.12 51.56 8.36
C GLY A 117 11.58 50.18 7.87
N ASP A 118 12.84 49.84 8.14
CA ASP A 118 13.50 48.63 7.66
C ASP A 118 13.45 47.51 8.71
N ASP A 119 12.40 46.70 8.68
CA ASP A 119 12.25 45.54 9.57
C ASP A 119 13.12 44.34 9.14
N ALA A 120 13.16 43.30 9.97
CA ALA A 120 13.98 42.12 9.71
C ALA A 120 13.57 41.38 8.42
N LEU A 121 12.27 41.35 8.10
CA LEU A 121 11.74 40.68 6.91
C LEU A 121 12.14 41.42 5.63
N ARG A 122 12.05 42.76 5.63
CA ARG A 122 12.48 43.62 4.51
C ARG A 122 13.98 43.50 4.28
N LYS A 123 14.80 43.55 5.34
CA LYS A 123 16.26 43.30 5.25
C LYS A 123 16.58 41.95 4.64
N ARG A 124 15.89 40.90 5.08
CA ARG A 124 16.01 39.55 4.52
C ARG A 124 15.64 39.52 3.04
N ASN A 125 14.47 40.05 2.67
CA ASN A 125 13.99 40.02 1.29
C ASN A 125 14.90 40.81 0.35
N ARG A 126 15.44 41.96 0.80
CA ARG A 126 16.44 42.74 0.08
C ARG A 126 17.68 41.92 -0.25
N ARG A 127 18.27 41.26 0.76
CA ARG A 127 19.44 40.36 0.58
C ARG A 127 19.16 39.21 -0.39
N ILE A 128 17.96 38.63 -0.35
CA ILE A 128 17.55 37.57 -1.29
C ILE A 128 17.56 38.12 -2.71
N LEU A 129 16.95 39.28 -2.96
CA LEU A 129 16.83 39.85 -4.30
C LEU A 129 18.17 40.35 -4.85
N GLU A 130 19.02 40.94 -4.01
CA GLU A 130 20.42 41.28 -4.36
C GLU A 130 21.16 40.02 -4.85
N TYR A 131 21.02 38.90 -4.15
CA TYR A 131 21.63 37.64 -4.55
C TYR A 131 21.03 37.03 -5.83
N VAL A 132 19.75 37.31 -6.12
CA VAL A 132 19.10 36.89 -7.39
C VAL A 132 19.66 37.67 -8.59
N GLN A 133 20.09 38.92 -8.42
CA GLN A 133 20.70 39.70 -9.52
C GLN A 133 22.02 39.07 -10.00
N VAL A 134 22.78 38.52 -9.06
CA VAL A 134 24.07 37.85 -9.27
C VAL A 134 23.95 36.55 -10.10
N TRP A 135 22.76 35.97 -10.22
CA TRP A 135 22.56 34.72 -10.98
C TRP A 135 22.89 34.81 -12.47
N ARG A 136 23.02 36.03 -13.02
CA ARG A 136 23.41 36.28 -14.43
C ARG A 136 24.92 36.33 -14.63
N GLU A 137 25.69 36.45 -13.57
CA GLU A 137 27.15 36.57 -13.63
C GLU A 137 27.80 35.24 -14.02
N LYS A 138 28.93 35.31 -14.73
CA LYS A 138 29.66 34.10 -15.14
C LYS A 138 30.25 33.38 -13.94
N GLU A 139 30.70 34.12 -12.91
CA GLU A 139 31.21 33.52 -11.67
C GLU A 139 30.14 32.67 -10.97
N TYR A 140 28.84 33.03 -11.08
CA TYR A 140 27.75 32.26 -10.48
C TYR A 140 27.62 30.85 -11.07
N ALA A 141 27.84 30.69 -12.38
CA ALA A 141 27.81 29.36 -13.01
C ALA A 141 28.95 28.46 -12.51
N ALA A 142 30.16 29.02 -12.38
CA ALA A 142 31.32 28.32 -11.82
C ALA A 142 31.09 27.95 -10.34
N TRP A 143 30.53 28.87 -9.56
CA TRP A 143 30.11 28.62 -8.18
C TRP A 143 29.10 27.46 -8.09
N GLN A 144 28.09 27.47 -8.97
CA GLN A 144 27.04 26.46 -8.99
C GLN A 144 27.57 25.07 -9.33
N ALA A 145 28.61 24.98 -10.17
CA ALA A 145 29.33 23.73 -10.44
C ALA A 145 30.16 23.28 -9.22
N GLY A 146 30.76 24.22 -8.48
CA GLY A 146 31.57 23.94 -7.29
C GLY A 146 30.80 23.31 -6.12
N ILE A 147 29.49 23.56 -6.02
CA ILE A 147 28.61 23.03 -4.96
C ILE A 147 27.89 21.73 -5.35
N LEU A 148 28.14 21.19 -6.55
CA LEU A 148 27.60 19.89 -6.94
C LEU A 148 28.29 18.77 -6.16
N PRO A 149 27.55 17.69 -5.81
CA PRO A 149 28.14 16.53 -5.14
C PRO A 149 29.35 15.93 -5.87
N ASP A 150 29.38 16.00 -7.21
CA ASP A 150 30.52 15.58 -8.06
C ASP A 150 31.87 16.19 -7.62
N THR A 151 31.84 17.41 -7.11
CA THR A 151 33.06 18.21 -6.90
C THR A 151 33.73 17.89 -5.56
N TYR A 152 32.98 17.39 -4.56
CA TYR A 152 33.50 17.18 -3.21
C TYR A 152 33.24 15.79 -2.62
N MET A 153 32.41 14.95 -3.25
CA MET A 153 32.26 13.55 -2.86
C MET A 153 33.28 12.70 -3.62
N GLU A 154 34.41 12.44 -3.01
CA GLU A 154 35.42 11.52 -3.56
C GLU A 154 34.82 10.13 -3.81
N ASN A 155 35.25 9.49 -4.91
CA ASN A 155 34.84 8.14 -5.31
C ASN A 155 33.31 7.96 -5.45
N LEU A 156 32.58 9.02 -5.77
CA LEU A 156 31.11 8.96 -5.87
C LEU A 156 30.59 7.96 -6.92
N ASP A 157 31.34 7.72 -8.00
CA ASP A 157 30.94 6.76 -9.03
C ASP A 157 31.51 5.34 -8.79
N SER A 158 32.30 5.14 -7.73
CA SER A 158 32.75 3.81 -7.32
C SER A 158 31.59 3.04 -6.69
N TYR A 159 31.51 1.73 -6.95
CA TYR A 159 30.57 0.83 -6.29
C TYR A 159 31.30 0.03 -5.22
N SER A 160 30.59 -0.39 -4.16
CA SER A 160 31.19 -1.32 -3.21
C SER A 160 31.49 -2.65 -3.91
N GLU A 161 32.62 -3.26 -3.57
CA GLU A 161 33.05 -4.55 -4.15
C GLU A 161 31.99 -5.65 -3.99
N ASN A 162 31.12 -5.53 -2.98
CA ASN A 162 30.10 -6.52 -2.64
C ASN A 162 28.79 -6.37 -3.44
N GLY A 163 28.66 -5.37 -4.34
CA GLY A 163 27.49 -5.21 -5.22
C GLY A 163 26.15 -4.84 -4.53
N GLU A 164 26.19 -4.46 -3.24
CA GLU A 164 25.00 -4.19 -2.42
C GLU A 164 24.09 -3.07 -2.97
N ASP A 165 24.68 -2.08 -3.63
CA ASP A 165 24.01 -0.83 -4.05
C ASP A 165 24.08 -0.61 -5.57
N ASP A 166 24.05 -1.66 -6.39
CA ASP A 166 23.98 -1.51 -7.84
C ASP A 166 22.51 -1.33 -8.31
N PRO A 167 22.11 -0.11 -8.77
CA PRO A 167 20.75 0.17 -9.20
C PRO A 167 20.32 -0.53 -10.49
N ARG A 168 21.26 -1.20 -11.18
CA ARG A 168 21.01 -2.06 -12.35
C ARG A 168 20.48 -3.43 -11.97
N GLN A 169 20.69 -3.86 -10.73
CA GLN A 169 20.22 -5.17 -10.26
C GLN A 169 18.69 -5.24 -10.22
N PRO A 170 18.07 -6.38 -10.57
CA PRO A 170 16.62 -6.51 -10.66
C PRO A 170 15.89 -6.17 -9.36
N ASN A 171 16.45 -6.58 -8.22
CA ASN A 171 15.83 -6.42 -6.89
C ASN A 171 16.28 -5.15 -6.16
N TYR A 172 16.97 -4.23 -6.84
CA TYR A 172 17.46 -3.01 -6.20
C TYR A 172 16.33 -2.17 -5.62
N GLY A 173 16.53 -1.72 -4.38
CA GLY A 173 15.58 -0.90 -3.61
C GLY A 173 14.75 -1.71 -2.61
N TYR A 174 14.81 -3.04 -2.65
CA TYR A 174 14.24 -3.90 -1.62
C TYR A 174 15.33 -4.51 -0.74
N ASN A 175 15.07 -4.52 0.56
CA ASN A 175 15.92 -5.16 1.56
C ASN A 175 15.12 -6.21 2.31
N GLY A 176 15.71 -7.39 2.44
CA GLY A 176 15.28 -8.38 3.42
C GLY A 176 15.76 -8.01 4.82
N TRP A 177 15.14 -8.60 5.84
CA TRP A 177 15.50 -8.38 7.23
C TRP A 177 15.88 -9.69 7.90
N LEU A 178 16.84 -9.64 8.80
CA LEU A 178 17.24 -10.76 9.63
C LEU A 178 17.23 -10.36 11.10
N ILE A 179 16.49 -11.10 11.92
CA ILE A 179 16.52 -11.00 13.37
C ILE A 179 17.03 -12.31 13.92
N ALA A 180 18.05 -12.25 14.78
CA ALA A 180 18.52 -13.40 15.54
C ALA A 180 18.19 -13.19 17.01
N TRP A 181 17.67 -14.22 17.65
CA TRP A 181 17.26 -14.22 19.04
C TRP A 181 17.79 -15.47 19.74
N ASP A 182 18.61 -15.26 20.76
CA ASP A 182 19.15 -16.35 21.54
C ASP A 182 18.25 -16.59 22.76
N PRO A 183 17.77 -17.83 22.99
CA PRO A 183 17.00 -18.16 24.18
C PRO A 183 17.73 -17.72 25.45
N ASN A 184 17.03 -17.04 26.36
CA ASN A 184 17.50 -16.49 27.63
C ASN A 184 18.53 -15.34 27.53
N LYS A 185 18.99 -14.98 26.32
CA LYS A 185 19.94 -13.88 26.10
C LYS A 185 19.30 -12.68 25.39
N GLY A 186 18.20 -12.91 24.68
CA GLY A 186 17.47 -11.89 23.95
C GLY A 186 17.94 -11.72 22.50
N GLY A 187 17.49 -10.64 21.87
CA GLY A 187 17.90 -10.26 20.52
C GLY A 187 19.38 -9.90 20.43
N ARG A 188 20.05 -10.32 19.35
CA ARG A 188 21.48 -10.05 19.14
C ARG A 188 21.79 -9.49 17.76
N ASN A 189 22.94 -8.82 17.68
CA ASN A 189 23.54 -8.46 16.40
C ASN A 189 24.06 -9.71 15.70
N VAL A 190 23.82 -9.80 14.39
CA VAL A 190 24.35 -10.84 13.53
C VAL A 190 25.61 -10.30 12.88
N ASP A 191 26.75 -10.90 13.25
CA ASP A 191 28.02 -10.60 12.62
C ASP A 191 28.11 -11.33 11.29
N HIS A 192 27.86 -10.60 10.19
CA HIS A 192 27.85 -11.15 8.85
C HIS A 192 28.18 -10.06 7.82
N PRO A 193 29.08 -10.31 6.84
CA PRO A 193 29.62 -9.28 5.94
C PRO A 193 28.56 -8.60 5.05
N LEU A 194 27.46 -9.30 4.76
CA LEU A 194 26.36 -8.78 3.93
C LEU A 194 25.24 -8.09 4.74
N ILE A 195 25.31 -8.09 6.07
CA ILE A 195 24.24 -7.56 6.92
C ILE A 195 24.64 -6.18 7.42
N SER A 196 23.74 -5.21 7.25
CA SER A 196 23.90 -3.85 7.74
C SER A 196 22.89 -3.52 8.84
N GLY A 197 23.25 -2.59 9.73
CA GLY A 197 22.43 -2.19 10.86
C GLY A 197 22.71 -2.99 12.14
N LYS A 198 21.94 -2.71 13.19
CA LYS A 198 22.01 -3.37 14.48
C LYS A 198 20.62 -3.85 14.87
N PHE A 199 20.53 -4.86 15.73
CA PHE A 199 19.26 -5.35 16.26
C PHE A 199 18.45 -4.18 16.87
N PRO A 200 17.12 -4.08 16.60
CA PRO A 200 16.30 -4.98 15.77
C PRO A 200 16.25 -4.59 14.27
N HIS A 201 17.01 -3.58 13.84
CA HIS A 201 16.98 -2.96 12.50
C HIS A 201 18.06 -3.48 11.54
N GLN A 202 18.29 -4.79 11.52
CA GLN A 202 19.28 -5.42 10.65
C GLN A 202 18.69 -5.79 9.29
N LYS A 203 19.36 -5.41 8.21
CA LYS A 203 18.86 -5.56 6.83
C LYS A 203 19.96 -6.04 5.88
N ILE A 204 19.53 -6.61 4.77
CA ILE A 204 20.37 -7.12 3.69
C ILE A 204 19.68 -6.87 2.35
N SER A 205 20.43 -6.52 1.30
CA SER A 205 19.86 -6.35 -0.05
C SER A 205 19.18 -7.64 -0.51
N MET A 206 17.96 -7.55 -1.08
CA MET A 206 17.27 -8.73 -1.60
C MET A 206 18.07 -9.43 -2.70
N GLN A 207 18.86 -8.67 -3.47
CA GLN A 207 19.74 -9.24 -4.50
C GLN A 207 20.82 -10.13 -3.88
N GLN A 208 21.49 -9.66 -2.84
CA GLN A 208 22.54 -10.43 -2.17
C GLN A 208 21.96 -11.60 -1.38
N LEU A 209 20.88 -11.37 -0.65
CA LEU A 209 20.23 -12.39 0.18
C LEU A 209 19.82 -13.62 -0.63
N LEU A 210 19.24 -13.42 -1.82
CA LEU A 210 18.73 -14.50 -2.67
C LEU A 210 19.75 -15.04 -3.68
N TYR A 211 20.71 -14.23 -4.15
CA TYR A 211 21.57 -14.61 -5.27
C TYR A 211 23.08 -14.64 -4.96
N ASP A 212 23.54 -14.19 -3.79
CA ASP A 212 24.90 -14.51 -3.31
C ASP A 212 24.88 -15.91 -2.68
N LYS A 213 25.08 -16.92 -3.54
CA LYS A 213 25.01 -18.33 -3.16
C LYS A 213 26.06 -18.73 -2.10
N VAL A 214 27.18 -18.02 -2.06
CA VAL A 214 28.32 -18.39 -1.21
C VAL A 214 28.09 -17.86 0.19
N ASN A 215 27.79 -16.57 0.30
CA ASN A 215 27.72 -15.85 1.57
C ASN A 215 26.28 -15.63 2.05
N THR A 216 25.26 -16.29 1.50
CA THR A 216 23.89 -16.08 1.98
C THR A 216 23.70 -16.55 3.43
N PRO A 217 23.13 -15.70 4.32
CA PRO A 217 22.83 -16.08 5.70
C PRO A 217 21.63 -17.04 5.82
N PHE A 218 20.95 -17.35 4.70
CA PHE A 218 19.78 -18.23 4.69
C PHE A 218 20.08 -19.69 4.98
N LYS A 219 21.33 -20.15 4.84
CA LYS A 219 21.68 -21.56 4.98
C LYS A 219 21.18 -22.14 6.31
N ARG A 220 20.60 -23.34 6.24
CA ARG A 220 20.16 -24.10 7.41
C ARG A 220 21.36 -24.36 8.32
N ASP A 221 21.23 -23.99 9.60
CA ASP A 221 22.22 -24.29 10.63
C ASP A 221 21.61 -25.28 11.62
N PRO A 222 21.88 -26.60 11.48
CA PRO A 222 21.28 -27.63 12.32
C PRO A 222 21.82 -27.62 13.76
N HIS A 223 22.91 -26.92 14.04
CA HIS A 223 23.53 -26.85 15.36
C HIS A 223 23.17 -25.57 16.12
N SER A 224 22.50 -24.62 15.45
CA SER A 224 22.05 -23.39 16.10
C SER A 224 20.87 -23.65 17.02
N ASN A 225 21.02 -23.22 18.28
CA ASN A 225 19.89 -23.09 19.22
C ASN A 225 19.31 -21.66 19.21
N SER A 226 19.68 -20.84 18.22
CA SER A 226 19.24 -19.46 18.06
C SER A 226 18.01 -19.41 17.14
N ILE A 227 17.01 -18.62 17.51
CA ILE A 227 15.84 -18.36 16.67
C ILE A 227 16.24 -17.33 15.62
N ARG A 228 15.98 -17.63 14.35
CA ARG A 228 16.28 -16.76 13.21
C ARG A 228 14.99 -16.38 12.50
N TYR A 229 14.76 -15.09 12.30
CA TYR A 229 13.62 -14.59 11.54
C TYR A 229 14.06 -13.80 10.33
N PHE A 230 13.65 -14.30 9.16
CA PHE A 230 13.84 -13.67 7.88
C PHE A 230 12.52 -13.07 7.38
N HIS A 231 12.55 -11.82 6.94
CA HIS A 231 11.40 -11.17 6.31
C HIS A 231 11.72 -10.71 4.89
N LEU A 232 10.88 -11.13 3.96
CA LEU A 232 10.88 -10.70 2.57
C LEU A 232 9.76 -9.66 2.36
N PRO A 233 10.07 -8.46 1.83
CA PRO A 233 9.16 -7.31 1.82
C PRO A 233 8.11 -7.32 0.68
N ALA A 234 7.87 -8.47 0.04
CA ALA A 234 6.85 -8.66 -0.98
C ALA A 234 6.44 -10.13 -1.12
N ASN A 235 5.18 -10.36 -1.51
CA ASN A 235 4.66 -11.69 -1.85
C ASN A 235 5.05 -12.07 -3.29
N SER A 236 6.35 -12.26 -3.53
CA SER A 236 6.89 -12.77 -4.79
C SER A 236 7.12 -14.27 -4.67
N MET A 237 6.42 -15.08 -5.46
CA MET A 237 6.63 -16.53 -5.42
C MET A 237 8.08 -16.89 -5.80
N GLN A 238 8.66 -16.18 -6.76
CA GLN A 238 10.07 -16.35 -7.14
C GLN A 238 11.02 -16.12 -5.96
N TRP A 239 10.77 -15.08 -5.15
CA TRP A 239 11.63 -14.81 -4.00
C TRP A 239 11.55 -15.88 -2.94
N VAL A 240 10.36 -16.45 -2.71
CA VAL A 240 10.17 -17.58 -1.79
C VAL A 240 10.88 -18.82 -2.31
N GLU A 241 10.69 -19.15 -3.58
CA GLU A 241 11.32 -20.32 -4.21
C GLU A 241 12.85 -20.25 -4.15
N GLU A 242 13.43 -19.08 -4.43
CA GLU A 242 14.86 -18.84 -4.23
C GLU A 242 15.25 -18.93 -2.75
N ALA A 243 14.55 -18.25 -1.84
CA ALA A 243 14.89 -18.25 -0.42
C ALA A 243 14.90 -19.66 0.20
N ILE A 244 13.88 -20.47 -0.11
CA ILE A 244 13.80 -21.85 0.35
C ILE A 244 14.89 -22.72 -0.29
N SER A 245 15.20 -22.51 -1.57
CA SER A 245 16.32 -23.22 -2.22
C SER A 245 17.65 -22.88 -1.54
N ARG A 246 17.90 -21.59 -1.23
CA ARG A 246 19.09 -21.14 -0.48
C ARG A 246 19.15 -21.73 0.93
N TYR A 247 18.02 -21.83 1.61
CA TYR A 247 17.94 -22.41 2.94
C TYR A 247 18.43 -23.85 2.96
N TYR A 248 18.07 -24.65 1.94
CA TYR A 248 18.54 -26.03 1.80
C TYR A 248 19.88 -26.18 1.07
N GLY A 249 20.50 -25.09 0.59
CA GLY A 249 21.72 -25.14 -0.21
C GLY A 249 21.52 -25.77 -1.59
N GLU A 250 20.31 -25.70 -2.13
CA GLU A 250 19.93 -26.23 -3.43
C GLU A 250 20.03 -25.16 -4.52
N ASP A 251 20.32 -25.60 -5.74
CA ASP A 251 20.48 -24.74 -6.91
C ASP A 251 19.63 -25.25 -8.08
N ASN A 252 19.11 -24.32 -8.89
CA ASN A 252 18.33 -24.60 -10.10
C ASN A 252 17.16 -25.55 -9.85
N VAL A 253 16.46 -25.37 -8.71
CA VAL A 253 15.29 -26.17 -8.36
C VAL A 253 14.11 -25.74 -9.23
N GLU A 254 13.57 -26.67 -10.01
CA GLU A 254 12.35 -26.44 -10.79
C GLU A 254 11.11 -26.78 -9.96
N PHE A 255 10.19 -25.81 -9.85
CA PHE A 255 8.91 -25.97 -9.14
C PHE A 255 7.72 -26.14 -10.10
N ASP A 256 7.95 -26.02 -11.42
CA ASP A 256 6.94 -26.15 -12.47
C ASP A 256 7.05 -27.53 -13.17
N GLY A 257 5.92 -28.22 -13.41
CA GLY A 257 5.83 -29.36 -14.35
C GLY A 257 5.44 -30.73 -13.79
N HIS A 258 5.28 -31.71 -14.70
CA HIS A 258 4.90 -33.10 -14.39
C HIS A 258 6.03 -33.94 -13.75
N ASP A 259 7.30 -33.52 -13.89
CA ASP A 259 8.47 -34.21 -13.30
C ASP A 259 8.60 -34.01 -11.77
N VAL A 260 7.73 -33.21 -11.16
CA VAL A 260 7.62 -33.05 -9.69
C VAL A 260 7.14 -34.34 -8.99
N LEU A 261 6.73 -35.37 -9.75
CA LEU A 261 6.38 -36.69 -9.22
C LEU A 261 7.56 -37.38 -8.51
N ASN A 262 8.80 -37.10 -8.93
CA ASN A 262 10.01 -37.50 -8.22
C ASN A 262 10.58 -36.30 -7.45
N LYS A 263 10.02 -36.01 -6.27
CA LYS A 263 10.52 -34.94 -5.36
C LYS A 263 11.93 -35.26 -4.86
N ARG A 264 12.94 -34.94 -5.67
CA ARG A 264 14.36 -35.19 -5.38
C ARG A 264 14.93 -34.14 -4.42
N SER A 265 14.41 -32.91 -4.47
CA SER A 265 14.88 -31.78 -3.67
C SER A 265 14.05 -31.56 -2.40
N TYR A 266 14.69 -31.05 -1.36
CA TYR A 266 14.06 -30.64 -0.11
C TYR A 266 13.19 -29.40 -0.28
N ALA A 267 13.62 -28.44 -1.10
CA ALA A 267 12.79 -27.28 -1.44
C ALA A 267 11.48 -27.69 -2.13
N GLN A 268 11.52 -28.64 -3.07
CA GLN A 268 10.32 -29.18 -3.75
C GLN A 268 9.37 -29.91 -2.78
N ARG A 269 9.89 -30.51 -1.71
CA ARG A 269 9.05 -31.15 -0.69
C ARG A 269 8.31 -30.11 0.16
N LEU A 270 9.01 -29.06 0.59
CA LEU A 270 8.41 -27.97 1.37
C LEU A 270 7.39 -27.19 0.52
N LEU A 271 7.77 -26.83 -0.71
CA LEU A 271 6.95 -26.11 -1.68
C LEU A 271 6.26 -27.05 -2.67
N ARG A 272 5.78 -28.21 -2.19
CA ARG A 272 5.02 -29.14 -3.04
C ARG A 272 3.77 -28.47 -3.59
N ASN A 273 3.34 -28.88 -4.79
CA ASN A 273 2.20 -28.26 -5.47
C ASN A 273 0.98 -28.07 -4.55
N ASP A 274 0.54 -29.11 -3.83
CA ASP A 274 -0.64 -29.04 -2.95
C ASP A 274 -0.52 -28.05 -1.78
N LEU A 275 0.69 -27.59 -1.44
CA LEU A 275 0.92 -26.62 -0.36
C LEU A 275 1.35 -25.23 -0.86
N TRP A 276 1.75 -25.13 -2.12
CA TRP A 276 2.31 -23.92 -2.70
C TRP A 276 1.56 -23.50 -3.97
N ARG A 277 2.07 -23.83 -5.16
CA ARG A 277 1.48 -23.43 -6.44
C ARG A 277 0.01 -23.84 -6.63
N GLY A 278 -0.41 -24.98 -6.08
CA GLY A 278 -1.80 -25.45 -6.10
C GLY A 278 -2.73 -24.74 -5.11
N GLN A 279 -2.17 -23.98 -4.16
CA GLN A 279 -2.95 -23.12 -3.26
C GLN A 279 -3.18 -21.72 -3.87
N GLN A 280 -2.52 -21.39 -4.99
CA GLN A 280 -2.76 -20.16 -5.71
C GLN A 280 -4.14 -20.19 -6.38
N ARG A 281 -4.98 -19.20 -6.05
CA ARG A 281 -6.18 -18.85 -6.81
C ARG A 281 -5.83 -17.77 -7.84
N GLY A 282 -6.64 -17.65 -8.88
CA GLY A 282 -6.43 -16.68 -9.97
C GLY A 282 -5.64 -17.27 -11.14
N GLY A 283 -6.30 -17.44 -12.28
CA GLY A 283 -5.71 -17.99 -13.51
C GLY A 283 -5.12 -16.92 -14.43
N ALA A 284 -4.44 -17.35 -15.49
CA ALA A 284 -3.79 -16.46 -16.47
C ALA A 284 -4.76 -15.47 -17.17
N HIS A 285 -6.05 -15.80 -17.25
CA HIS A 285 -7.07 -14.96 -17.88
C HIS A 285 -7.75 -13.97 -16.94
N LEU A 286 -7.48 -14.06 -15.63
CA LEU A 286 -8.08 -13.19 -14.63
C LEU A 286 -7.20 -11.96 -14.36
N PRO A 287 -7.77 -10.88 -13.80
CA PRO A 287 -6.99 -9.72 -13.39
C PRO A 287 -5.85 -10.10 -12.43
N PRO A 288 -4.70 -9.40 -12.44
CA PRO A 288 -3.58 -9.76 -11.58
C PRO A 288 -3.89 -9.73 -10.07
N HIS A 289 -4.81 -8.86 -9.63
CA HIS A 289 -5.28 -8.81 -8.23
C HIS A 289 -6.09 -10.03 -7.80
N SER A 290 -6.56 -10.85 -8.74
CA SER A 290 -7.24 -12.13 -8.45
C SER A 290 -6.31 -13.16 -7.80
N ARG A 291 -4.99 -12.96 -7.92
CA ARG A 291 -3.98 -13.89 -7.41
C ARG A 291 -3.88 -13.81 -5.90
N GLN A 292 -4.18 -14.93 -5.25
CA GLN A 292 -4.11 -15.04 -3.80
C GLN A 292 -3.81 -16.47 -3.37
N MET A 293 -3.05 -16.61 -2.29
CA MET A 293 -2.88 -17.90 -1.63
C MET A 293 -4.13 -18.21 -0.81
N ALA A 294 -4.62 -19.44 -0.87
CA ALA A 294 -5.72 -19.88 -0.02
C ALA A 294 -5.32 -19.82 1.47
N SER A 295 -6.19 -19.26 2.29
CA SER A 295 -6.00 -19.15 3.74
C SER A 295 -5.91 -20.55 4.36
N ARG A 296 -4.76 -20.88 4.96
CA ARG A 296 -4.48 -22.22 5.47
C ARG A 296 -3.33 -22.21 6.46
N CYS A 297 -3.39 -23.07 7.48
CA CYS A 297 -2.21 -23.53 8.20
C CYS A 297 -2.01 -25.03 7.96
N ALA A 298 -0.81 -25.44 7.57
CA ALA A 298 -0.51 -26.83 7.25
C ALA A 298 0.85 -27.25 7.79
N MET A 299 0.88 -28.47 8.33
CA MET A 299 2.10 -29.15 8.73
C MET A 299 2.77 -29.80 7.49
N VAL A 300 4.08 -29.69 7.41
CA VAL A 300 4.90 -30.19 6.29
C VAL A 300 6.01 -31.09 6.84
N SER A 301 6.27 -32.20 6.15
CA SER A 301 7.31 -33.14 6.56
C SER A 301 8.70 -32.56 6.34
N SER A 302 9.45 -32.34 7.42
CA SER A 302 10.79 -31.76 7.30
C SER A 302 11.77 -32.76 6.69
N PRO A 303 12.74 -32.28 5.89
CA PRO A 303 13.91 -33.05 5.49
C PRO A 303 14.72 -33.59 6.70
N PRO A 304 15.21 -34.85 6.64
CA PRO A 304 16.10 -35.37 7.66
C PRO A 304 17.38 -34.53 7.76
N ILE A 305 17.90 -34.38 8.99
CA ILE A 305 19.18 -33.70 9.24
C ILE A 305 20.31 -34.68 8.95
N PRO A 306 21.35 -34.32 8.16
CA PRO A 306 22.53 -35.17 8.01
C PRO A 306 23.24 -35.29 9.37
N LEU A 307 23.21 -36.48 9.99
CA LEU A 307 23.97 -36.77 11.19
C LEU A 307 25.43 -37.10 10.82
N PRO A 308 26.43 -36.71 11.64
CA PRO A 308 27.81 -37.17 11.47
C PRO A 308 27.88 -38.70 11.61
N LYS A 309 28.66 -39.33 10.72
CA LYS A 309 28.78 -40.80 10.58
C LYS A 309 29.21 -41.55 11.85
N SER A 310 29.64 -40.85 12.90
CA SER A 310 30.06 -41.42 14.19
C SER A 310 28.89 -41.77 15.14
N MET A 311 27.66 -41.33 14.85
CA MET A 311 26.47 -41.61 15.65
C MET A 311 25.56 -42.59 14.88
N GLY A 312 26.01 -43.84 14.74
CA GLY A 312 25.23 -44.91 14.15
C GLY A 312 24.01 -45.25 15.01
N GLY A 313 22.82 -45.25 14.40
CA GLY A 313 21.67 -46.03 14.91
C GLY A 313 20.41 -45.27 15.30
N ARG A 314 20.43 -43.96 15.61
CA ARG A 314 19.20 -43.19 15.82
C ARG A 314 18.77 -42.50 14.53
N GLN A 315 17.77 -43.04 13.84
CA GLN A 315 17.03 -42.25 12.86
C GLN A 315 16.54 -40.98 13.57
N SER A 316 17.05 -39.81 13.17
CA SER A 316 16.52 -38.54 13.65
C SER A 316 15.03 -38.50 13.33
N GLU A 317 14.17 -38.50 14.35
CA GLU A 317 12.72 -38.36 14.16
C GLU A 317 12.43 -37.15 13.27
N SER A 318 11.46 -37.30 12.35
CA SER A 318 11.13 -36.25 11.39
C SER A 318 10.51 -35.06 12.12
N ARG A 319 11.27 -33.96 12.27
CA ARG A 319 10.71 -32.66 12.67
C ARG A 319 9.60 -32.26 11.70
N LYS A 320 8.69 -31.39 12.13
CA LYS A 320 7.55 -30.93 11.33
C LYS A 320 7.66 -29.43 11.11
N ASP A 321 7.81 -29.03 9.85
CA ASP A 321 7.75 -27.64 9.43
C ASP A 321 6.28 -27.21 9.32
N ILE A 322 6.02 -25.91 9.37
CA ILE A 322 4.67 -25.35 9.22
C ILE A 322 4.68 -24.31 8.11
N ALA A 323 3.64 -24.33 7.27
CA ALA A 323 3.33 -23.28 6.30
C ALA A 323 1.97 -22.66 6.65
N LEU A 324 1.92 -21.32 6.66
CA LEU A 324 0.75 -20.54 7.02
C LEU A 324 0.53 -19.41 6.01
N PHE A 325 -0.69 -19.29 5.52
CA PHE A 325 -1.13 -18.22 4.63
C PHE A 325 -2.40 -17.58 5.20
N MET A 326 -2.40 -16.25 5.35
CA MET A 326 -3.51 -15.56 6.00
C MET A 326 -3.70 -14.14 5.44
N PRO A 327 -4.92 -13.71 5.08
CA PRO A 327 -5.20 -12.34 4.70
C PRO A 327 -5.23 -11.43 5.93
N TYR A 328 -4.84 -10.18 5.76
CA TYR A 328 -4.99 -9.17 6.79
C TYR A 328 -5.28 -7.79 6.21
N LEU A 329 -5.91 -6.96 7.03
CA LEU A 329 -6.30 -5.61 6.68
C LEU A 329 -5.10 -4.66 6.77
N HIS A 330 -4.92 -3.84 5.74
CA HIS A 330 -3.95 -2.76 5.69
C HIS A 330 -4.57 -1.57 4.96
N TRP A 331 -3.79 -0.54 4.65
CA TRP A 331 -4.23 0.62 3.88
C TRP A 331 -3.17 1.11 2.89
N GLU A 332 -3.60 2.02 2.00
CA GLU A 332 -2.74 2.79 1.11
C GLU A 332 -3.30 4.20 0.87
N VAL A 333 -2.46 5.14 0.41
CA VAL A 333 -2.90 6.44 -0.11
C VAL A 333 -3.52 6.25 -1.49
N GLU A 334 -4.71 6.80 -1.72
CA GLU A 334 -5.45 6.67 -2.98
C GLU A 334 -4.58 7.06 -4.19
N LYS A 335 -3.85 8.18 -4.12
CA LYS A 335 -2.95 8.60 -5.20
C LYS A 335 -1.87 7.57 -5.50
N ARG A 336 -1.35 6.85 -4.49
CA ARG A 336 -0.35 5.78 -4.68
C ARG A 336 -0.97 4.51 -5.25
N LEU A 337 -2.19 4.17 -4.84
CA LEU A 337 -2.97 3.08 -5.44
C LEU A 337 -3.17 3.29 -6.94
N HIS A 338 -3.55 4.50 -7.36
CA HIS A 338 -3.67 4.85 -8.78
C HIS A 338 -2.35 4.64 -9.53
N ARG A 339 -1.21 5.01 -8.92
CA ARG A 339 0.12 4.82 -9.50
C ARG A 339 0.46 3.33 -9.64
N MET A 340 0.22 2.54 -8.61
CA MET A 340 0.39 1.08 -8.66
C MET A 340 -0.46 0.48 -9.79
N ALA A 341 -1.74 0.86 -9.91
CA ALA A 341 -2.64 0.39 -10.96
C ALA A 341 -2.13 0.76 -12.38
N GLN A 342 -1.49 1.91 -12.55
CA GLN A 342 -0.85 2.30 -13.82
C GLN A 342 0.28 1.33 -14.19
N PHE A 343 1.19 1.01 -13.26
CA PHE A 343 2.27 0.04 -13.51
C PHE A 343 1.73 -1.34 -13.84
N VAL A 344 0.69 -1.79 -13.13
CA VAL A 344 0.01 -3.08 -13.40
C VAL A 344 -0.60 -3.10 -14.81
N HIS A 345 -1.29 -2.02 -15.20
CA HIS A 345 -1.88 -1.92 -16.53
C HIS A 345 -0.79 -1.97 -17.63
N VAL A 346 0.33 -1.28 -17.43
CA VAL A 346 1.42 -1.28 -18.41
C VAL A 346 2.08 -2.66 -18.51
N ALA A 347 2.40 -3.29 -17.38
CA ALA A 347 2.93 -4.66 -17.35
C ALA A 347 1.98 -5.65 -18.03
N LYS A 348 0.66 -5.53 -17.78
CA LYS A 348 -0.36 -6.36 -18.44
C LYS A 348 -0.37 -6.14 -19.96
N SER A 349 -0.35 -4.89 -20.40
CA SER A 349 -0.30 -4.56 -21.84
C SER A 349 0.94 -5.12 -22.52
N GLN A 350 2.10 -5.10 -21.86
CA GLN A 350 3.34 -5.66 -22.38
C GLN A 350 3.28 -7.19 -22.45
N ASN A 351 2.77 -7.85 -21.39
CA ASN A 351 2.59 -9.29 -21.37
C ASN A 351 1.62 -9.76 -22.46
N ASP A 352 0.46 -9.10 -22.59
CA ASP A 352 -0.53 -9.42 -23.63
C ASP A 352 0.06 -9.30 -25.04
N HIS A 353 0.92 -8.30 -25.27
CA HIS A 353 1.63 -8.14 -26.54
C HIS A 353 2.64 -9.28 -26.77
N ALA A 354 3.45 -9.61 -25.76
CA ALA A 354 4.42 -10.71 -25.83
C ALA A 354 3.72 -12.06 -26.06
N GLU A 355 2.60 -12.33 -25.39
CA GLU A 355 1.79 -13.53 -25.60
C GLU A 355 1.22 -13.61 -27.02
N ARG A 356 0.72 -12.49 -27.55
CA ARG A 356 0.22 -12.44 -28.95
C ARG A 356 1.32 -12.78 -29.94
N LEU A 357 2.52 -12.22 -29.77
CA LEU A 357 3.69 -12.55 -30.59
C LEU A 357 4.09 -14.02 -30.47
N ARG A 358 4.10 -14.57 -29.25
CA ARG A 358 4.39 -15.99 -29.01
C ARG A 358 3.38 -16.90 -29.68
N ARG A 359 2.08 -16.60 -29.60
CA ARG A 359 1.01 -17.36 -30.28
C ARG A 359 1.16 -17.28 -31.81
N ALA A 360 1.47 -16.11 -32.35
CA ALA A 360 1.71 -15.92 -33.78
C ALA A 360 2.89 -16.76 -34.32
N ASN A 361 3.93 -16.96 -33.51
CA ASN A 361 5.10 -17.76 -33.89
C ASN A 361 4.91 -19.28 -33.79
N THR A 362 3.78 -19.77 -33.25
CA THR A 362 3.51 -21.22 -33.22
C THR A 362 3.12 -21.76 -34.60
N SER A 363 3.60 -22.97 -34.94
CA SER A 363 3.52 -23.60 -36.28
C SER A 363 2.15 -23.52 -36.97
N ARG A 364 1.06 -23.47 -36.19
CA ARG A 364 -0.34 -23.38 -36.67
C ARG A 364 -0.68 -22.08 -37.42
N TYR A 365 0.14 -21.03 -37.31
CA TYR A 365 -0.11 -19.70 -37.91
C TYR A 365 0.94 -19.24 -38.93
N LYS A 366 1.89 -20.11 -39.32
CA LYS A 366 2.94 -19.78 -40.31
C LYS A 366 2.41 -19.33 -41.68
N GLY A 367 1.18 -19.69 -42.05
CA GLY A 367 0.54 -19.27 -43.30
C GLY A 367 0.05 -17.82 -43.35
N LYS A 368 0.19 -17.04 -42.27
CA LYS A 368 -0.37 -15.69 -42.14
C LYS A 368 0.69 -14.64 -41.79
N MET A 369 1.84 -14.62 -42.49
CA MET A 369 2.87 -13.58 -42.32
C MET A 369 2.32 -12.15 -42.42
N VAL A 370 1.29 -11.92 -43.25
CA VAL A 370 0.60 -10.63 -43.39
C VAL A 370 -0.16 -10.25 -42.12
N ASP A 371 -0.77 -11.21 -41.41
CA ASP A 371 -1.44 -10.94 -40.13
C ASP A 371 -0.42 -10.67 -39.02
N ILE A 372 0.76 -11.31 -39.06
CA ILE A 372 1.87 -11.03 -38.13
C ILE A 372 2.41 -9.60 -38.34
N ALA A 373 2.62 -9.19 -39.60
CA ALA A 373 3.02 -7.82 -39.94
C ALA A 373 1.94 -6.77 -39.60
N ARG A 374 0.65 -7.09 -39.79
CA ARG A 374 -0.48 -6.23 -39.35
C ARG A 374 -0.58 -6.13 -37.83
N LEU A 375 -0.33 -7.23 -37.11
CA LEU A 375 -0.31 -7.24 -35.63
C LEU A 375 0.86 -6.43 -35.08
N GLN A 376 2.02 -6.42 -35.75
CA GLN A 376 3.14 -5.54 -35.42
C GLN A 376 2.82 -4.05 -35.66
N GLN A 377 1.95 -3.72 -36.63
CA GLN A 377 1.46 -2.35 -36.88
C GLN A 377 0.32 -1.92 -35.92
N MET A 378 -0.30 -2.85 -35.18
CA MET A 378 -1.44 -2.54 -34.31
C MET A 378 -1.01 -2.05 -32.92
N LYS A 379 -1.12 -0.72 -32.75
CA LYS A 379 -0.93 0.11 -31.55
C LYS A 379 0.45 -0.05 -30.88
N PRO A 380 1.28 1.01 -30.84
CA PRO A 380 2.57 0.94 -30.15
C PRO A 380 2.35 0.46 -28.72
N VAL A 381 3.18 -0.50 -28.28
CA VAL A 381 3.27 -0.90 -26.87
C VAL A 381 3.30 0.39 -26.06
N ARG A 382 2.34 0.54 -25.15
CA ARG A 382 2.26 1.72 -24.29
C ARG A 382 3.55 1.73 -23.47
N GLN A 383 4.54 2.51 -23.89
CA GLN A 383 5.77 2.63 -23.14
C GLN A 383 5.41 3.16 -21.75
N VAL A 384 6.08 2.65 -20.71
CA VAL A 384 6.01 3.15 -19.33
C VAL A 384 6.41 4.65 -19.25
N ASN A 385 6.91 5.19 -20.35
CA ASN A 385 7.36 6.56 -20.55
C ASN A 385 6.23 7.61 -20.54
N SER A 386 4.99 7.27 -20.16
CA SER A 386 3.89 8.24 -20.03
C SER A 386 2.97 7.89 -18.86
N PHE A 387 2.65 8.88 -18.03
CA PHE A 387 1.84 8.70 -16.81
C PHE A 387 0.33 8.83 -17.00
N ASP A 388 -0.15 8.97 -18.24
CA ASP A 388 -1.59 9.09 -18.51
C ASP A 388 -2.24 7.73 -18.78
N THR A 389 -3.22 7.37 -17.94
CA THR A 389 -4.32 6.47 -18.29
C THR A 389 -5.52 7.32 -18.68
N LYS A 390 -6.12 7.06 -19.85
CA LYS A 390 -7.41 7.67 -20.24
C LYS A 390 -8.48 7.22 -19.24
N ALA A 391 -8.66 7.96 -18.15
CA ALA A 391 -9.83 7.87 -17.30
C ALA A 391 -10.53 9.23 -17.37
N GLY A 392 -11.57 9.28 -18.22
CA GLY A 392 -12.61 10.32 -18.26
C GLY A 392 -12.19 11.79 -18.36
N GLY A 393 -12.28 12.37 -19.57
CA GLY A 393 -12.74 13.73 -19.89
C GLY A 393 -12.23 15.00 -19.17
N HIS A 394 -11.59 14.92 -18.01
CA HIS A 394 -11.15 16.06 -17.22
C HIS A 394 -9.74 16.45 -17.63
N SER A 395 -9.59 17.70 -18.06
CA SER A 395 -8.29 18.35 -18.24
C SER A 395 -7.51 18.24 -16.93
N TRP A 396 -6.43 17.45 -16.93
CA TRP A 396 -5.51 17.40 -15.79
C TRP A 396 -5.04 18.81 -15.43
N TRP A 397 -5.15 19.16 -14.14
CA TRP A 397 -4.63 20.43 -13.66
C TRP A 397 -3.13 20.54 -13.95
N ARG A 398 -2.71 21.66 -14.55
CA ARG A 398 -1.31 21.97 -14.82
C ARG A 398 -0.99 23.39 -14.34
N PRO A 399 0.14 23.59 -13.66
CA PRO A 399 0.54 24.92 -13.21
C PRO A 399 0.89 25.82 -14.40
N GLN A 400 0.55 27.10 -14.31
CA GLN A 400 0.78 28.07 -15.38
C GLN A 400 2.09 28.86 -15.21
N THR A 401 2.42 29.24 -13.97
CA THR A 401 3.62 30.04 -13.68
C THR A 401 4.90 29.22 -13.78
N ALA A 402 6.01 29.86 -14.14
CA ALA A 402 7.29 29.16 -14.31
C ALA A 402 7.79 28.49 -13.01
N LEU A 403 7.64 29.16 -11.86
CA LEU A 403 7.99 28.59 -10.56
C LEU A 403 7.15 27.35 -10.24
N ALA A 404 5.83 27.46 -10.42
CA ALA A 404 4.93 26.34 -10.14
C ALA A 404 5.20 25.15 -11.08
N LYS A 405 5.52 25.40 -12.35
CA LYS A 405 5.98 24.36 -13.29
C LYS A 405 7.26 23.69 -12.81
N TYR A 406 8.25 24.46 -12.38
CA TYR A 406 9.51 23.93 -11.87
C TYR A 406 9.30 23.02 -10.64
N ILE A 407 8.54 23.49 -9.64
CA ILE A 407 8.22 22.70 -8.43
C ILE A 407 7.45 21.44 -8.81
N TRP A 408 6.48 21.55 -9.71
CA TRP A 408 5.66 20.43 -10.14
C TRP A 408 6.46 19.38 -10.91
N HIS A 409 7.33 19.78 -11.86
CA HIS A 409 8.24 18.86 -12.55
C HIS A 409 9.20 18.17 -11.58
N ALA A 410 9.74 18.91 -10.60
CA ALA A 410 10.62 18.35 -9.59
C ALA A 410 9.89 17.31 -8.72
N ALA A 411 8.64 17.62 -8.31
CA ALA A 411 7.78 16.69 -7.57
C ALA A 411 7.42 15.44 -8.39
N LYS A 412 7.15 15.58 -9.69
CA LYS A 412 6.92 14.44 -10.59
C LYS A 412 8.16 13.57 -10.73
N LEU A 413 9.33 14.16 -10.91
CA LEU A 413 10.59 13.41 -10.99
C LEU A 413 10.88 12.69 -9.67
N TYR A 414 10.68 13.37 -8.54
CA TYR A 414 10.79 12.76 -7.22
C TYR A 414 9.88 11.55 -7.07
N GLN A 415 8.59 11.70 -7.42
CA GLN A 415 7.61 10.63 -7.36
C GLN A 415 8.06 9.39 -8.16
N ILE A 416 8.59 9.56 -9.36
CA ILE A 416 9.04 8.44 -10.20
C ILE A 416 10.24 7.74 -9.59
N ILE A 417 11.21 8.50 -9.07
CA ILE A 417 12.40 7.93 -8.41
C ILE A 417 12.00 7.17 -7.14
N ASP A 418 11.00 7.66 -6.39
CA ASP A 418 10.49 7.03 -5.18
C ASP A 418 9.78 5.70 -5.46
N GLU A 419 9.06 5.61 -6.60
CA GLU A 419 8.27 4.46 -7.02
C GLU A 419 9.06 3.46 -7.89
N ALA A 420 10.29 3.79 -8.29
CA ALA A 420 11.05 3.04 -9.29
C ALA A 420 11.31 1.57 -8.92
N ALA A 421 11.57 1.30 -7.64
CA ALA A 421 11.78 -0.08 -7.17
C ALA A 421 10.49 -0.90 -7.27
N ASP A 422 9.36 -0.33 -6.86
CA ASP A 422 8.05 -0.99 -6.91
C ASP A 422 7.58 -1.21 -8.36
N GLY A 423 7.81 -0.23 -9.24
CA GLY A 423 7.55 -0.36 -10.68
C GLY A 423 8.30 -1.53 -11.32
N ARG A 424 9.60 -1.65 -11.05
CA ARG A 424 10.40 -2.79 -11.56
C ARG A 424 10.00 -4.13 -10.97
N LEU A 425 9.59 -4.17 -9.69
CA LEU A 425 9.08 -5.41 -9.10
C LEU A 425 7.85 -5.90 -9.88
N ILE A 426 6.93 -4.99 -10.22
CA ILE A 426 5.76 -5.31 -11.04
C ILE A 426 6.17 -5.73 -12.46
N GLU A 427 6.99 -4.93 -13.14
CA GLU A 427 7.39 -5.20 -14.53
C GLU A 427 8.10 -6.55 -14.68
N ASN A 428 8.98 -6.90 -13.74
CA ASN A 428 9.80 -8.11 -13.83
C ASN A 428 9.09 -9.36 -13.30
N HIS A 429 8.21 -9.24 -12.29
CA HIS A 429 7.67 -10.40 -11.58
C HIS A 429 6.16 -10.57 -11.67
N LEU A 430 5.38 -9.59 -12.16
CA LEU A 430 3.91 -9.74 -12.17
C LEU A 430 3.42 -10.87 -13.10
N PHE A 431 4.08 -11.12 -14.22
CA PHE A 431 3.69 -12.16 -15.18
C PHE A 431 4.75 -13.23 -15.40
N SER A 432 5.71 -13.35 -14.46
CA SER A 432 6.66 -14.47 -14.46
C SER A 432 5.96 -15.80 -14.15
N SER A 433 6.64 -16.93 -14.37
CA SER A 433 6.12 -18.25 -14.01
C SER A 433 5.93 -18.43 -12.49
N ALA A 434 6.71 -17.72 -11.69
CA ALA A 434 6.59 -17.62 -10.24
C ALA A 434 6.12 -16.19 -9.86
N PRO A 435 4.82 -15.89 -10.05
CA PRO A 435 4.34 -14.52 -10.13
C PRO A 435 4.41 -13.75 -8.80
N LEU A 436 4.45 -12.42 -8.92
CA LEU A 436 4.15 -11.49 -7.84
C LEU A 436 2.65 -11.50 -7.54
N HIS A 437 2.32 -11.66 -6.26
CA HIS A 437 0.99 -11.41 -5.72
C HIS A 437 0.94 -9.94 -5.28
N MET A 438 0.35 -9.10 -6.11
CA MET A 438 0.23 -7.67 -5.83
C MET A 438 -0.72 -7.40 -4.67
N ARG A 439 -0.53 -6.25 -4.02
CA ARG A 439 -1.47 -5.71 -3.04
C ARG A 439 -2.81 -5.44 -3.72
N ARG A 440 -3.91 -5.65 -2.99
CA ARG A 440 -5.28 -5.52 -3.49
C ARG A 440 -6.11 -4.69 -2.53
N THR A 441 -7.06 -3.94 -3.08
CA THR A 441 -8.04 -3.19 -2.27
C THR A 441 -9.07 -4.13 -1.66
N LEU A 442 -9.86 -3.63 -0.71
CA LEU A 442 -11.02 -4.35 -0.16
C LEU A 442 -11.97 -4.85 -1.26
N GLU A 443 -12.24 -3.99 -2.26
CA GLU A 443 -13.09 -4.30 -3.40
C GLU A 443 -12.48 -5.35 -4.33
N GLN A 444 -11.18 -5.25 -4.63
CA GLN A 444 -10.47 -6.25 -5.45
C GLN A 444 -10.38 -7.61 -4.77
N TYR A 445 -10.35 -7.64 -3.44
CA TYR A 445 -10.36 -8.88 -2.69
C TYR A 445 -11.72 -9.59 -2.78
N TYR A 446 -12.82 -8.84 -2.62
CA TYR A 446 -14.16 -9.41 -2.68
C TYR A 446 -14.62 -9.70 -4.12
N TYR A 447 -14.49 -8.71 -5.02
CA TYR A 447 -14.81 -8.82 -6.44
C TYR A 447 -13.59 -9.25 -7.28
N TRP A 448 -12.94 -10.33 -6.87
CA TRP A 448 -11.65 -10.79 -7.42
C TRP A 448 -11.61 -11.10 -8.92
N THR A 449 -12.76 -11.26 -9.59
CA THR A 449 -12.86 -11.46 -11.04
C THR A 449 -13.12 -10.16 -11.82
N ALA A 450 -13.40 -9.05 -11.13
CA ALA A 450 -13.74 -7.78 -11.78
C ALA A 450 -12.50 -7.14 -12.41
N ASN A 451 -12.59 -6.71 -13.67
CA ASN A 451 -11.44 -6.10 -14.35
C ASN A 451 -11.10 -4.70 -13.83
N ASP A 452 -12.09 -3.96 -13.31
CA ASP A 452 -11.94 -2.59 -12.84
C ASP A 452 -12.82 -2.37 -11.60
N THR A 453 -12.18 -1.99 -10.50
CA THR A 453 -12.81 -1.64 -9.21
C THR A 453 -12.64 -0.17 -8.87
N SER A 454 -12.02 0.64 -9.74
CA SER A 454 -11.52 1.99 -9.39
C SER A 454 -12.61 2.89 -8.80
N ARG A 455 -13.82 2.85 -9.35
CA ARG A 455 -14.95 3.61 -8.81
C ARG A 455 -15.31 3.17 -7.39
N ARG A 456 -15.43 1.86 -7.16
CA ARG A 456 -15.73 1.28 -5.84
C ARG A 456 -14.61 1.57 -4.84
N ASP A 457 -13.35 1.51 -5.28
CA ASP A 457 -12.19 1.86 -4.47
C ASP A 457 -12.24 3.31 -3.99
N SER A 458 -12.58 4.25 -4.88
CA SER A 458 -12.77 5.66 -4.55
C SER A 458 -14.02 5.94 -3.73
N ASP A 459 -15.00 5.05 -3.77
CA ASP A 459 -16.24 5.14 -3.01
C ASP A 459 -16.10 4.53 -1.61
N GLN A 460 -15.04 3.77 -1.28
CA GLN A 460 -14.88 3.15 0.05
C GLN A 460 -15.13 4.13 1.20
N VAL A 461 -15.73 3.65 2.30
CA VAL A 461 -16.08 4.48 3.47
C VAL A 461 -14.85 5.23 4.00
N VAL A 462 -13.73 4.52 4.17
CA VAL A 462 -12.46 5.12 4.61
C VAL A 462 -11.92 6.13 3.59
N CYS A 463 -12.09 5.86 2.29
CA CYS A 463 -11.65 6.76 1.23
C CYS A 463 -12.43 8.06 1.27
N ARG A 464 -13.75 8.00 1.37
CA ARG A 464 -14.60 9.19 1.49
C ARG A 464 -14.35 9.94 2.79
N GLY A 465 -14.28 9.24 3.92
CA GLY A 465 -14.10 9.87 5.23
C GLY A 465 -12.73 10.54 5.41
N THR A 466 -11.70 10.09 4.70
CA THR A 466 -10.37 10.72 4.71
C THR A 466 -10.12 11.68 3.55
N ARG A 467 -11.03 11.72 2.57
CA ARG A 467 -11.02 12.66 1.45
C ARG A 467 -11.74 13.94 1.90
N SER A 468 -10.95 14.97 2.20
CA SER A 468 -11.33 16.34 2.55
C SER A 468 -12.83 16.61 2.73
N LEU A 469 -13.27 16.69 3.99
CA LEU A 469 -14.49 17.40 4.37
C LEU A 469 -14.18 18.90 4.39
N VAL A 470 -14.08 19.54 3.22
CA VAL A 470 -14.16 21.01 2.98
C VAL A 470 -13.16 21.94 3.70
N GLU A 471 -12.48 21.54 4.78
CA GLU A 471 -11.72 22.42 5.68
C GLU A 471 -10.22 22.07 5.83
N ASP A 472 -9.79 20.89 5.37
CA ASP A 472 -8.38 20.46 5.46
C ASP A 472 -7.74 20.31 4.07
N GLU A 473 -6.87 21.27 3.71
CA GLU A 473 -6.06 21.26 2.49
C GLU A 473 -4.97 20.16 2.51
N GLU A 474 -4.62 19.64 3.70
CA GLU A 474 -3.66 18.55 3.88
C GLU A 474 -4.31 17.17 3.90
N ALA A 475 -5.65 17.07 3.77
CA ALA A 475 -6.36 15.80 3.81
C ALA A 475 -5.92 14.85 2.67
N ILE A 476 -5.38 13.69 3.08
CA ILE A 476 -4.95 12.62 2.16
C ILE A 476 -5.98 11.50 2.18
N ALA A 477 -6.61 11.26 1.03
CA ALA A 477 -7.53 10.13 0.84
C ALA A 477 -6.80 8.78 0.97
N ARG A 478 -7.37 7.87 1.75
CA ARG A 478 -6.81 6.55 2.11
C ARG A 478 -7.78 5.44 1.73
N VAL A 479 -7.27 4.31 1.27
CA VAL A 479 -8.07 3.16 0.81
C VAL A 479 -7.69 1.96 1.65
N VAL A 480 -8.69 1.15 2.03
CA VAL A 480 -8.46 -0.12 2.72
C VAL A 480 -7.94 -1.15 1.73
N MET A 481 -6.85 -1.81 2.12
CA MET A 481 -6.15 -2.84 1.39
C MET A 481 -6.26 -4.17 2.12
N VAL A 482 -6.16 -5.27 1.37
CA VAL A 482 -6.11 -6.63 1.90
C VAL A 482 -4.80 -7.25 1.45
N ASP A 483 -3.83 -7.29 2.34
CA ASP A 483 -2.52 -7.90 2.10
C ASP A 483 -2.52 -9.36 2.60
N GLN A 484 -1.48 -10.14 2.27
CA GLN A 484 -1.35 -11.54 2.73
C GLN A 484 -0.04 -11.77 3.47
N LEU A 485 -0.14 -12.41 4.64
CA LEU A 485 0.98 -13.00 5.35
C LEU A 485 1.23 -14.40 4.79
N TRP A 486 2.42 -14.64 4.27
CA TRP A 486 2.96 -15.98 4.02
C TRP A 486 4.03 -16.25 5.05
N LEU A 487 3.94 -17.35 5.79
CA LEU A 487 4.79 -17.63 6.92
C LEU A 487 5.20 -19.10 6.93
N TRP A 488 6.48 -19.35 7.14
CA TRP A 488 7.01 -20.69 7.38
C TRP A 488 7.71 -20.73 8.73
N ILE A 489 7.44 -21.78 9.50
CA ILE A 489 8.23 -22.16 10.67
C ILE A 489 8.99 -23.41 10.27
N LEU A 490 10.30 -23.25 10.08
CA LEU A 490 11.22 -24.28 9.65
C LEU A 490 12.08 -24.70 10.83
N ASP A 491 12.51 -25.96 10.87
CA ASP A 491 13.51 -26.53 11.80
C ASP A 491 13.33 -26.26 13.30
N GLU A 492 12.14 -25.79 13.72
CA GLU A 492 11.75 -25.31 15.06
C GLU A 492 12.37 -23.97 15.47
N ASN A 493 13.38 -23.46 14.74
CA ASN A 493 14.14 -22.27 15.11
C ASN A 493 14.11 -21.18 14.04
N THR A 494 13.72 -21.47 12.80
CA THR A 494 13.77 -20.51 11.70
C THR A 494 12.36 -20.10 11.28
N VAL A 495 12.08 -18.80 11.30
CA VAL A 495 10.84 -18.22 10.79
C VAL A 495 11.13 -17.45 9.51
N VAL A 496 10.36 -17.71 8.45
CA VAL A 496 10.42 -16.94 7.20
C VAL A 496 9.06 -16.33 6.95
N SER A 497 8.97 -14.99 6.84
CA SER A 497 7.73 -14.31 6.48
C SER A 497 7.86 -13.56 5.15
N CYS A 498 6.77 -13.50 4.41
CA CYS A 498 6.61 -12.67 3.23
C CYS A 498 5.29 -11.92 3.32
N PHE A 499 5.36 -10.60 3.29
CA PHE A 499 4.20 -9.72 3.17
C PHE A 499 4.68 -8.37 2.63
N PRO A 500 3.81 -7.59 1.97
CA PRO A 500 4.26 -6.45 1.19
C PRO A 500 4.47 -5.22 2.07
N ARG A 501 5.47 -4.40 1.72
CA ARG A 501 5.54 -3.02 2.19
C ARG A 501 4.57 -2.13 1.40
N ARG A 502 4.31 -0.92 1.91
CA ARG A 502 3.53 0.10 1.18
C ARG A 502 4.25 0.60 -0.06
N TRP A 503 3.47 1.13 -1.00
CA TRP A 503 3.96 1.63 -2.29
C TRP A 503 4.85 2.86 -2.12
N GLY A 504 5.97 2.90 -2.84
CA GLY A 504 6.96 3.98 -2.79
C GLY A 504 7.97 3.81 -1.66
N ARG A 505 9.19 4.35 -1.83
CA ARG A 505 10.30 4.22 -0.86
C ARG A 505 10.17 5.13 0.36
N ASN A 506 9.38 6.20 0.30
CA ASN A 506 9.28 7.27 1.29
C ASN A 506 9.40 6.81 2.77
N LYS A 507 10.48 7.26 3.41
CA LYS A 507 10.92 7.03 4.81
C LYS A 507 9.96 7.64 5.85
N PRO A 508 10.23 7.43 7.15
CA PRO A 508 9.83 6.27 7.95
C PRO A 508 8.31 6.12 7.95
N ASP A 509 7.78 4.95 7.64
CA ASP A 509 6.36 4.64 7.85
C ASP A 509 6.19 4.08 9.28
N PRO A 510 5.66 4.84 10.26
CA PRO A 510 5.42 4.33 11.61
C PRO A 510 4.38 3.21 11.61
N SER A 511 3.48 3.23 10.62
CA SER A 511 2.40 2.27 10.47
C SER A 511 2.81 0.95 9.81
N ALA A 512 4.05 0.84 9.32
CA ALA A 512 4.51 -0.35 8.62
C ALA A 512 4.54 -1.56 9.57
N VAL A 513 3.84 -2.63 9.20
CA VAL A 513 3.74 -3.88 9.99
C VAL A 513 5.12 -4.41 10.41
N HIS A 514 6.06 -4.53 9.47
CA HIS A 514 7.40 -5.03 9.80
C HIS A 514 8.18 -4.09 10.73
N ARG A 515 7.93 -2.78 10.67
CA ARG A 515 8.50 -1.85 11.64
C ARG A 515 7.90 -2.11 13.02
N GLY A 516 6.58 -2.25 13.14
CA GLY A 516 5.91 -2.63 14.39
C GLY A 516 6.48 -3.92 14.99
N ILE A 517 6.72 -4.94 14.17
CA ILE A 517 7.38 -6.19 14.60
C ILE A 517 8.77 -5.90 15.18
N ARG A 518 9.62 -5.15 14.47
CA ARG A 518 10.98 -4.82 14.96
C ARG A 518 10.96 -4.02 16.24
N ASP A 519 10.12 -2.99 16.29
CA ASP A 519 10.05 -2.07 17.44
C ASP A 519 9.56 -2.85 18.68
N ARG A 520 8.57 -3.74 18.51
CA ARG A 520 8.12 -4.66 19.56
C ARG A 520 9.24 -5.61 20.00
N LEU A 521 9.91 -6.27 19.06
CA LEU A 521 11.02 -7.18 19.37
C LEU A 521 12.18 -6.46 20.08
N GLY A 522 12.48 -5.21 19.70
CA GLY A 522 13.49 -4.38 20.35
C GLY A 522 13.14 -3.99 21.79
N ALA A 523 11.86 -3.89 22.11
CA ALA A 523 11.36 -3.57 23.44
C ALA A 523 11.18 -4.79 24.36
N LEU A 524 11.25 -6.02 23.83
CA LEU A 524 11.06 -7.23 24.62
C LEU A 524 12.25 -7.52 25.54
N GLY A 525 11.96 -7.99 26.75
CA GLY A 525 12.95 -8.54 27.67
C GLY A 525 13.56 -9.85 27.15
N LYS A 526 14.71 -10.24 27.72
CA LYS A 526 15.53 -11.39 27.25
C LYS A 526 14.80 -12.74 27.32
N ASP A 527 13.86 -12.89 28.26
CA ASP A 527 13.16 -14.15 28.54
C ASP A 527 11.72 -14.18 28.01
N GLN A 528 11.41 -13.43 26.94
CA GLN A 528 10.05 -13.35 26.39
C GLN A 528 9.81 -14.26 25.17
N ILE A 529 10.86 -14.64 24.45
CA ILE A 529 10.78 -15.51 23.26
C ILE A 529 11.59 -16.78 23.55
N HIS A 530 10.90 -17.92 23.57
CA HIS A 530 11.50 -19.23 23.85
C HIS A 530 11.44 -20.18 22.65
N SER A 531 10.54 -19.92 21.70
CA SER A 531 10.33 -20.75 20.53
C SER A 531 10.09 -19.91 19.27
N ALA A 532 10.25 -20.54 18.09
CA ALA A 532 9.83 -19.91 16.84
C ALA A 532 8.33 -19.58 16.80
N PHE A 533 7.49 -20.30 17.57
CA PHE A 533 6.07 -19.98 17.72
C PHE A 533 5.85 -18.61 18.38
N ASP A 534 6.63 -18.28 19.41
CA ASP A 534 6.52 -16.97 20.07
C ASP A 534 6.77 -15.82 19.08
N MET A 535 7.72 -16.02 18.17
CA MET A 535 8.05 -15.08 17.11
C MET A 535 6.96 -15.05 16.03
N ALA A 536 6.44 -16.21 15.62
CA ALA A 536 5.31 -16.31 14.70
C ALA A 536 4.06 -15.60 15.24
N PHE A 537 3.72 -15.76 16.52
CA PHE A 537 2.58 -15.08 17.14
C PHE A 537 2.74 -13.57 17.15
N ILE A 538 3.96 -13.05 17.37
CA ILE A 538 4.22 -11.61 17.26
C ILE A 538 3.97 -11.11 15.84
N ILE A 539 4.44 -11.84 14.82
CA ILE A 539 4.25 -11.49 13.41
C ILE A 539 2.77 -11.49 13.05
N ILE A 540 2.05 -12.56 13.41
CA ILE A 540 0.61 -12.72 13.15
C ILE A 540 -0.20 -11.63 13.86
N ASP A 541 0.11 -11.35 15.13
CA ASP A 541 -0.57 -10.29 15.88
C ASP A 541 -0.38 -8.92 15.23
N GLU A 542 0.86 -8.53 14.88
CA GLU A 542 1.13 -7.25 14.19
C GLU A 542 0.42 -7.15 12.83
N CYS A 543 0.31 -8.24 12.08
CA CYS A 543 -0.48 -8.27 10.84
C CYS A 543 -1.99 -8.10 11.11
N SER A 544 -2.52 -8.71 12.17
CA SER A 544 -3.97 -8.75 12.45
C SER A 544 -4.54 -7.49 13.13
N LYS A 545 -3.68 -6.60 13.66
CA LYS A 545 -4.12 -5.44 14.47
C LYS A 545 -3.89 -4.07 13.84
N VAL A 546 -3.55 -4.00 12.55
CA VAL A 546 -3.15 -2.74 11.88
C VAL A 546 -4.11 -1.57 12.14
N PHE A 547 -5.42 -1.82 12.14
CA PHE A 547 -6.46 -0.80 12.41
C PHE A 547 -6.99 -0.76 13.85
N PHE A 548 -6.63 -1.73 14.68
CA PHE A 548 -7.17 -1.90 16.03
C PHE A 548 -6.13 -1.58 17.12
N ASP A 549 -4.92 -1.22 16.72
CA ASP A 549 -3.84 -0.84 17.62
C ASP A 549 -3.94 0.63 18.02
N ARG A 550 -4.69 0.86 19.11
CA ARG A 550 -4.91 2.16 19.77
C ARG A 550 -3.71 2.63 20.62
N THR A 551 -2.65 1.81 20.75
CA THR A 551 -1.49 2.12 21.60
C THR A 551 -0.41 2.93 20.89
N LYS A 552 -0.43 2.94 19.56
CA LYS A 552 0.51 3.70 18.73
C LYS A 552 0.08 5.17 18.64
N PRO A 553 1.03 6.12 18.62
CA PRO A 553 0.72 7.55 18.49
C PRO A 553 -0.04 7.84 17.20
N SER A 554 -0.66 9.02 17.13
CA SER A 554 -1.35 9.53 15.93
C SER A 554 -0.39 9.56 14.73
N ASP A 555 -0.38 8.46 13.98
CA ASP A 555 0.28 8.37 12.71
C ASP A 555 -0.72 8.66 11.59
N HIS A 556 -0.27 8.57 10.34
CA HIS A 556 -1.16 8.81 9.22
C HIS A 556 -2.10 7.61 8.93
N ARG A 557 -2.28 6.62 9.82
CA ARG A 557 -3.27 5.54 9.60
C ARG A 557 -4.70 6.09 9.64
N PRO A 558 -5.63 5.52 8.86
CA PRO A 558 -7.04 5.83 9.04
C PRO A 558 -7.57 5.14 10.30
N ASP A 559 -8.30 5.89 11.13
CA ASP A 559 -9.06 5.32 12.24
C ASP A 559 -10.34 4.68 11.70
N VAL A 560 -10.28 3.38 11.41
CA VAL A 560 -11.39 2.67 10.74
C VAL A 560 -12.64 2.67 11.61
N VAL A 561 -12.51 2.46 12.91
CA VAL A 561 -13.68 2.38 13.79
C VAL A 561 -14.39 3.73 13.86
N ASP A 562 -13.64 4.82 14.01
CA ASP A 562 -14.21 6.17 14.05
C ASP A 562 -14.80 6.59 12.71
N LEU A 563 -14.14 6.27 11.59
CA LEU A 563 -14.63 6.61 10.25
C LEU A 563 -15.94 5.89 9.91
N PHE A 564 -16.05 4.59 10.26
CA PHE A 564 -17.29 3.85 10.08
C PHE A 564 -18.39 4.34 11.03
N SER A 565 -18.06 4.62 12.29
CA SER A 565 -19.01 5.18 13.27
C SER A 565 -19.55 6.55 12.83
N SER A 566 -18.68 7.40 12.29
CA SER A 566 -19.06 8.70 11.71
C SER A 566 -19.98 8.55 10.50
N ALA A 567 -19.66 7.62 9.58
CA ALA A 567 -20.50 7.34 8.42
C ALA A 567 -21.88 6.82 8.82
N ILE A 568 -21.95 5.87 9.76
CA ILE A 568 -23.21 5.34 10.31
C ILE A 568 -24.05 6.46 10.95
N SER A 569 -23.41 7.33 11.73
CA SER A 569 -24.08 8.46 12.39
C SER A 569 -24.67 9.45 11.37
N LYS A 570 -23.90 9.80 10.34
CA LYS A 570 -24.36 10.67 9.25
C LYS A 570 -25.54 10.07 8.47
N ILE A 571 -25.49 8.76 8.20
CA ILE A 571 -26.58 8.05 7.53
C ILE A 571 -27.84 8.02 8.43
N ALA A 572 -27.68 7.82 9.74
CA ALA A 572 -28.77 7.85 10.69
C ALA A 572 -29.42 9.25 10.78
N GLU A 573 -28.63 10.32 10.75
CA GLU A 573 -29.09 11.71 10.70
C GLU A 573 -29.88 11.98 9.41
N ASN A 574 -29.31 11.66 8.24
CA ASN A 574 -29.98 11.82 6.96
C ASN A 574 -31.31 11.05 6.89
N LYS A 575 -31.34 9.84 7.47
CA LYS A 575 -32.58 9.07 7.63
C LYS A 575 -33.61 9.84 8.47
N THR A 576 -33.22 10.40 9.61
CA THR A 576 -34.15 11.19 10.46
C THR A 576 -34.71 12.38 9.69
N ILE A 577 -33.88 13.10 8.93
CA ILE A 577 -34.31 14.20 8.06
C ILE A 577 -35.37 13.71 7.06
N ALA A 578 -35.15 12.58 6.41
CA ALA A 578 -36.13 12.01 5.47
C ALA A 578 -37.48 11.66 6.12
N TYR A 579 -37.46 11.15 7.36
CA TYR A 579 -38.68 10.87 8.14
C TYR A 579 -39.44 12.15 8.48
N GLU A 580 -38.73 13.19 8.94
CA GLU A 580 -39.34 14.47 9.30
C GLU A 580 -39.95 15.17 8.07
N GLU A 581 -39.24 15.18 6.95
CA GLU A 581 -39.75 15.73 5.69
C GLU A 581 -41.02 15.01 5.23
N PHE A 582 -41.04 13.67 5.30
CA PHE A 582 -42.22 12.89 4.95
C PHE A 582 -43.39 13.15 5.92
N GLY A 583 -43.13 13.14 7.23
CA GLY A 583 -44.16 13.40 8.25
C GLY A 583 -44.80 14.79 8.08
N ASN A 584 -43.99 15.81 7.78
CA ASN A 584 -44.45 17.16 7.49
C ASN A 584 -45.29 17.22 6.22
N ALA A 585 -44.91 16.49 5.16
CA ALA A 585 -45.68 16.42 3.92
C ALA A 585 -47.05 15.75 4.14
N VAL A 586 -47.10 14.62 4.86
CA VAL A 586 -48.35 13.90 5.18
C VAL A 586 -49.29 14.78 6.00
N SER A 587 -48.76 15.51 6.99
CA SER A 587 -49.56 16.41 7.83
C SER A 587 -50.22 17.53 7.02
N LYS A 588 -49.51 18.10 6.04
CA LYS A 588 -50.04 19.16 5.16
C LYS A 588 -51.10 18.65 4.18
N ILE A 589 -50.97 17.42 3.68
CA ILE A 589 -51.96 16.78 2.79
C ILE A 589 -53.32 16.63 3.47
N SER A 590 -53.36 16.43 4.79
CA SER A 590 -54.62 16.35 5.54
C SER A 590 -55.39 17.68 5.59
N ILE A 591 -54.74 18.81 5.28
CA ILE A 591 -55.28 20.17 5.49
C ILE A 591 -55.63 20.87 4.16
N GLU A 592 -54.95 20.55 3.05
CA GLU A 592 -55.05 21.29 1.79
C GLU A 592 -56.00 20.68 0.74
N ARG A 593 -56.38 21.50 -0.27
CA ARG A 593 -57.18 21.04 -1.42
C ARG A 593 -56.43 19.96 -2.22
N MET A 594 -57.19 19.05 -2.80
CA MET A 594 -56.69 17.81 -3.43
C MET A 594 -55.69 18.05 -4.59
N ASP A 595 -55.80 19.17 -5.30
CA ASP A 595 -54.91 19.58 -6.39
C ASP A 595 -53.53 20.05 -5.90
N VAL A 596 -53.49 20.75 -4.75
CA VAL A 596 -52.24 21.14 -4.08
C VAL A 596 -51.60 19.93 -3.42
N ALA A 597 -52.40 19.06 -2.81
CA ALA A 597 -51.96 17.78 -2.27
C ALA A 597 -51.31 16.90 -3.35
N GLU A 598 -51.92 16.76 -4.54
CA GLU A 598 -51.34 15.97 -5.65
C GLU A 598 -49.95 16.48 -6.07
N LYS A 599 -49.77 17.81 -6.19
CA LYS A 599 -48.46 18.40 -6.53
C LYS A 599 -47.43 18.22 -5.41
N MET A 600 -47.85 18.34 -4.15
CA MET A 600 -46.97 18.15 -2.98
C MET A 600 -46.51 16.69 -2.87
N ILE A 601 -47.37 15.73 -3.25
CA ILE A 601 -47.06 14.30 -3.25
C ILE A 601 -46.11 13.91 -4.39
N ARG A 602 -46.30 14.46 -5.60
CA ARG A 602 -45.33 14.23 -6.69
C ARG A 602 -43.92 14.70 -6.32
N ARG A 603 -43.81 15.73 -5.47
CA ARG A 603 -42.53 16.15 -4.90
C ARG A 603 -42.03 15.21 -3.79
N SER A 604 -42.89 14.71 -2.91
CA SER A 604 -42.49 13.75 -1.84
C SER A 604 -42.21 12.33 -2.34
N LEU A 605 -42.69 11.98 -3.54
CA LEU A 605 -42.33 10.79 -4.33
C LEU A 605 -40.93 10.88 -4.96
N ASN A 606 -40.25 12.02 -4.87
CA ASN A 606 -38.85 12.12 -5.24
C ASN A 606 -38.00 11.37 -4.20
N ILE A 607 -37.81 10.07 -4.42
CA ILE A 607 -37.04 9.18 -3.55
C ILE A 607 -35.52 9.30 -3.74
N GLY A 608 -35.05 10.30 -4.49
CA GLY A 608 -33.62 10.42 -4.81
C GLY A 608 -32.74 10.58 -3.57
N PHE A 609 -33.24 11.32 -2.56
CA PHE A 609 -32.54 11.49 -1.29
C PHE A 609 -32.48 10.17 -0.51
N GLU A 610 -33.62 9.49 -0.30
CA GLU A 610 -33.69 8.20 0.41
C GLU A 610 -32.91 7.11 -0.30
N TRP A 611 -32.96 7.07 -1.63
CA TRP A 611 -32.18 6.15 -2.43
C TRP A 611 -30.68 6.36 -2.22
N SER A 612 -30.22 7.62 -2.19
CA SER A 612 -28.80 7.92 -1.92
C SER A 612 -28.36 7.42 -0.55
N ILE A 613 -29.22 7.60 0.47
CA ILE A 613 -28.96 7.13 1.85
C ILE A 613 -28.96 5.60 1.89
N LEU A 614 -29.88 4.93 1.19
CA LEU A 614 -29.92 3.46 1.10
C LEU A 614 -28.68 2.87 0.45
N VAL A 615 -28.22 3.48 -0.65
CA VAL A 615 -27.00 3.06 -1.34
C VAL A 615 -25.80 3.22 -0.41
N GLU A 616 -25.70 4.35 0.28
CA GLU A 616 -24.63 4.58 1.26
C GLU A 616 -24.69 3.56 2.41
N ALA A 617 -25.89 3.28 2.92
CA ALA A 617 -26.09 2.31 3.99
C ALA A 617 -25.71 0.88 3.59
N GLN A 618 -26.11 0.47 2.39
CA GLN A 618 -25.77 -0.83 1.83
C GLN A 618 -24.26 -0.98 1.67
N GLN A 619 -23.59 0.06 1.20
CA GLN A 619 -22.14 0.03 1.01
C GLN A 619 -21.38 -0.10 2.34
N VAL A 620 -21.79 0.63 3.39
CA VAL A 620 -21.20 0.49 4.73
C VAL A 620 -21.33 -0.94 5.24
N ILE A 621 -22.49 -1.58 5.05
CA ILE A 621 -22.73 -2.98 5.45
C ILE A 621 -21.82 -3.92 4.67
N GLU A 622 -21.77 -3.81 3.34
CA GLU A 622 -20.93 -4.67 2.50
C GLU A 622 -19.45 -4.58 2.89
N GLU A 623 -18.91 -3.37 3.09
CA GLU A 623 -17.51 -3.19 3.50
C GLU A 623 -17.22 -3.80 4.88
N LEU A 624 -18.14 -3.64 5.84
CA LEU A 624 -18.03 -4.27 7.16
C LEU A 624 -18.07 -5.80 7.07
N GLU A 625 -18.97 -6.37 6.27
CA GLU A 625 -19.07 -7.81 6.03
C GLU A 625 -17.79 -8.38 5.40
N ILE A 626 -17.20 -7.68 4.43
CA ILE A 626 -15.93 -8.10 3.81
C ILE A 626 -14.81 -8.12 4.86
N MET A 627 -14.69 -7.08 5.68
CA MET A 627 -13.70 -7.01 6.76
C MET A 627 -13.92 -8.11 7.81
N GLN A 628 -15.16 -8.39 8.20
CA GLN A 628 -15.49 -9.51 9.08
C GLN A 628 -15.09 -10.85 8.45
N GLY A 629 -15.33 -11.04 7.15
CA GLY A 629 -14.93 -12.23 6.39
C GLY A 629 -13.42 -12.47 6.39
N ILE A 630 -12.61 -11.41 6.43
CA ILE A 630 -11.15 -11.51 6.58
C ILE A 630 -10.78 -12.04 7.97
N PHE A 631 -11.37 -11.50 9.04
CA PHE A 631 -11.14 -12.01 10.40
C PHE A 631 -11.59 -13.46 10.57
N LEU A 632 -12.70 -13.88 9.95
CA LEU A 632 -13.12 -15.29 9.96
C LEU A 632 -12.08 -16.22 9.33
N GLN A 633 -11.40 -15.77 8.26
CA GLN A 633 -10.29 -16.52 7.67
C GLN A 633 -9.06 -16.54 8.58
N GLN A 634 -8.76 -15.43 9.26
CA GLN A 634 -7.68 -15.40 10.26
C GLN A 634 -7.95 -16.41 11.39
N LEU A 635 -9.16 -16.40 11.95
CA LEU A 635 -9.58 -17.33 13.00
C LEU A 635 -9.51 -18.79 12.55
N THR A 636 -9.89 -19.09 11.29
CA THR A 636 -9.77 -20.44 10.73
C THR A 636 -8.31 -20.89 10.73
N VAL A 637 -7.40 -20.05 10.24
CA VAL A 637 -5.96 -20.32 10.19
C VAL A 637 -5.37 -20.50 11.59
N MET A 638 -5.79 -19.68 12.56
CA MET A 638 -5.32 -19.77 13.95
C MET A 638 -5.82 -21.03 14.65
N LYS A 639 -7.07 -21.45 14.41
CA LYS A 639 -7.63 -22.72 14.92
C LYS A 639 -6.89 -23.93 14.33
N ASP A 640 -6.54 -23.88 13.04
CA ASP A 640 -5.69 -24.90 12.41
C ASP A 640 -4.30 -24.95 13.07
N LEU A 641 -3.69 -23.79 13.34
CA LEU A 641 -2.40 -23.69 14.02
C LEU A 641 -2.47 -24.23 15.46
N GLU A 642 -3.52 -23.89 16.21
CA GLU A 642 -3.76 -24.43 17.55
C GLU A 642 -3.87 -25.97 17.52
N LYS A 643 -4.62 -26.52 16.57
CA LYS A 643 -4.73 -27.98 16.38
C LYS A 643 -3.38 -28.62 16.05
N ILE A 644 -2.55 -27.96 15.24
CA ILE A 644 -1.19 -28.40 14.95
C ILE A 644 -0.34 -28.41 16.23
N ILE A 645 -0.40 -27.36 17.05
CA ILE A 645 0.34 -27.26 18.32
C ILE A 645 -0.07 -28.36 19.30
N LYS A 646 -1.37 -28.69 19.39
CA LYS A 646 -1.90 -29.79 20.22
C LYS A 646 -1.40 -31.16 19.78
N THR A 647 -1.27 -31.38 18.48
CA THR A 647 -0.93 -32.71 17.90
C THR A 647 0.55 -32.92 17.64
N MET A 648 1.35 -31.85 17.66
CA MET A 648 2.80 -31.93 17.50
C MET A 648 3.43 -32.58 18.74
N ARG A 649 4.44 -33.42 18.54
CA ARG A 649 5.27 -33.93 19.65
C ARG A 649 6.27 -32.84 20.03
N TRP A 650 6.33 -32.51 21.31
CA TRP A 650 7.25 -31.50 21.86
C TRP A 650 8.38 -32.20 22.59
N ALA A 651 9.63 -31.93 22.22
CA ALA A 651 10.77 -32.55 22.88
C ALA A 651 10.82 -32.17 24.38
N THR A 652 10.69 -33.16 25.26
CA THR A 652 10.86 -33.00 26.71
C THR A 652 12.36 -33.02 27.02
N LYS A 653 12.91 -31.93 27.57
CA LYS A 653 14.27 -31.94 28.12
C LYS A 653 14.23 -32.51 29.53
N SER A 654 14.12 -33.83 29.64
CA SER A 654 14.43 -34.57 30.88
C SER A 654 14.93 -35.96 30.52
N ALA A 655 16.22 -36.16 30.76
CA ALA A 655 16.86 -37.46 30.73
C ALA A 655 16.77 -38.04 32.14
N ASP A 656 15.84 -38.97 32.35
CA ASP A 656 16.04 -40.10 33.25
C ASP A 656 15.26 -41.29 32.65
N PRO A 657 15.95 -42.32 32.11
CA PRO A 657 15.32 -43.45 31.44
C PRO A 657 14.72 -44.50 32.39
N GLU A 658 14.59 -44.21 33.69
CA GLU A 658 14.12 -45.15 34.73
C GLU A 658 12.89 -44.66 35.51
N ALA A 659 12.21 -43.60 35.10
CA ALA A 659 10.92 -43.25 35.68
C ALA A 659 9.82 -44.11 35.03
N ASP A 660 9.19 -44.98 35.83
CA ASP A 660 8.03 -45.80 35.45
C ASP A 660 6.99 -44.99 34.66
N GLU A 661 6.62 -45.48 33.48
CA GLU A 661 5.55 -44.91 32.66
C GLU A 661 4.20 -45.17 33.34
N ASP A 662 3.75 -44.23 34.17
CA ASP A 662 2.37 -44.16 34.64
C ASP A 662 1.46 -43.68 33.47
N PRO A 663 0.43 -44.43 33.03
CA PRO A 663 -0.29 -44.14 31.79
C PRO A 663 -1.22 -42.91 31.82
N ASP A 664 -1.32 -42.20 32.94
CA ASP A 664 -2.40 -41.20 33.19
C ASP A 664 -1.89 -39.80 33.61
N ASP A 665 -0.58 -39.53 33.60
CA ASP A 665 -0.04 -38.18 33.87
C ASP A 665 0.36 -37.46 32.57
N ASP A 666 -0.62 -36.81 31.96
CA ASP A 666 -0.51 -35.95 30.77
C ASP A 666 0.26 -34.64 31.13
N LEU A 667 1.55 -34.75 31.48
CA LEU A 667 2.43 -33.60 31.75
C LEU A 667 2.72 -32.85 30.44
N VAL A 668 1.78 -32.01 30.02
CA VAL A 668 1.91 -31.10 28.86
C VAL A 668 3.21 -30.31 28.97
N ASN A 669 4.09 -30.42 27.97
CA ASN A 669 5.36 -29.71 27.90
C ASN A 669 5.17 -28.21 28.19
N PRO A 670 5.94 -27.57 29.10
CA PRO A 670 5.76 -26.16 29.46
C PRO A 670 5.77 -25.19 28.27
N ASN A 671 6.56 -25.49 27.23
CA ASN A 671 6.61 -24.68 26.01
C ASN A 671 5.35 -24.88 25.15
N GLN A 672 4.79 -26.10 25.13
CA GLN A 672 3.53 -26.40 24.47
C GLN A 672 2.38 -25.66 25.14
N ARG A 673 2.29 -25.75 26.48
CA ARG A 673 1.27 -25.05 27.26
C ARG A 673 1.32 -23.54 27.02
N ARG A 674 2.51 -22.95 27.07
CA ARG A 674 2.70 -21.53 26.74
C ARG A 674 2.25 -21.18 25.32
N ALA A 675 2.61 -22.01 24.34
CA ALA A 675 2.19 -21.78 22.95
C ALA A 675 0.67 -21.87 22.80
N LEU A 676 0.02 -22.81 23.51
CA LEU A 676 -1.45 -22.96 23.57
C LEU A 676 -2.13 -21.76 24.23
N ASP A 677 -1.59 -21.27 25.35
CA ASP A 677 -2.13 -20.09 26.03
C ASP A 677 -2.03 -18.84 25.14
N ARG A 678 -0.89 -18.66 24.46
CA ARG A 678 -0.66 -17.52 23.55
C ARG A 678 -1.53 -17.57 22.29
N VAL A 679 -1.70 -18.75 21.69
CA VAL A 679 -2.58 -18.89 20.52
C VAL A 679 -4.04 -18.67 20.92
N GLY A 680 -4.47 -19.17 22.08
CA GLY A 680 -5.81 -18.94 22.62
C GLY A 680 -6.09 -17.46 22.89
N ALA A 681 -5.14 -16.75 23.51
CA ALA A 681 -5.24 -15.30 23.71
C ALA A 681 -5.36 -14.53 22.38
N LEU A 682 -4.52 -14.88 21.39
CA LEU A 682 -4.55 -14.24 20.08
C LEU A 682 -5.85 -14.52 19.30
N ILE A 683 -6.43 -15.72 19.45
CA ILE A 683 -7.76 -16.05 18.92
C ILE A 683 -8.81 -15.15 19.58
N GLY A 684 -8.79 -15.01 20.91
CA GLY A 684 -9.71 -14.13 21.64
C GLY A 684 -9.62 -12.67 21.19
N ASP A 685 -8.41 -12.14 21.00
CA ASP A 685 -8.17 -10.79 20.48
C ASP A 685 -8.76 -10.61 19.07
N MET A 686 -8.58 -11.61 18.19
CA MET A 686 -9.15 -11.58 16.84
C MET A 686 -10.68 -11.67 16.85
N GLU A 687 -11.27 -12.44 17.76
CA GLU A 687 -12.73 -12.53 17.95
C GLU A 687 -13.30 -11.18 18.40
N GLN A 688 -12.65 -10.51 19.37
CA GLN A 688 -13.04 -9.19 19.83
C GLN A 688 -13.03 -8.15 18.69
N ARG A 689 -11.95 -8.11 17.90
CA ARG A 689 -11.84 -7.18 16.74
C ARG A 689 -12.93 -7.45 15.70
N ARG A 690 -13.28 -8.72 15.46
CA ARG A 690 -14.37 -9.10 14.56
C ARG A 690 -15.74 -8.69 15.12
N ASP A 691 -15.95 -8.86 16.43
CA ASP A 691 -17.22 -8.49 17.08
C ASP A 691 -17.42 -6.97 17.13
N GLU A 692 -16.36 -6.18 17.24
CA GLU A 692 -16.42 -4.72 17.08
C GLU A 692 -16.97 -4.32 15.71
N LEU A 693 -16.46 -4.92 14.62
CA LEU A 693 -16.99 -4.71 13.27
C LEU A 693 -18.45 -5.18 13.12
N LYS A 694 -18.78 -6.33 13.70
CA LYS A 694 -20.14 -6.90 13.68
C LYS A 694 -21.14 -5.98 14.38
N SER A 695 -20.74 -5.35 15.49
CA SER A 695 -21.61 -4.42 16.22
C SER A 695 -22.04 -3.23 15.36
N MET A 696 -21.12 -2.68 14.57
CA MET A 696 -21.38 -1.58 13.62
C MET A 696 -22.29 -2.02 12.47
N GLU A 697 -22.09 -3.24 11.96
CA GLU A 697 -22.91 -3.82 10.89
C GLU A 697 -24.37 -4.00 11.33
N ILE A 698 -24.59 -4.48 12.55
CA ILE A 698 -25.94 -4.61 13.15
C ILE A 698 -26.62 -3.24 13.24
N LEU A 699 -25.91 -2.22 13.72
CA LEU A 699 -26.45 -0.87 13.83
C LEU A 699 -26.86 -0.31 12.48
N GLN A 700 -26.00 -0.48 11.46
CA GLN A 700 -26.28 0.03 10.13
C GLN A 700 -27.40 -0.75 9.43
N THR A 701 -27.48 -2.06 9.64
CA THR A 701 -28.57 -2.90 9.14
C THR A 701 -29.92 -2.44 9.69
N LYS A 702 -29.99 -2.08 10.97
CA LYS A 702 -31.20 -1.49 11.57
C LYS A 702 -31.59 -0.19 10.88
N THR A 703 -30.64 0.73 10.68
CA THR A 703 -30.87 2.01 9.99
C THR A 703 -31.38 1.80 8.56
N ARG A 704 -30.80 0.84 7.82
CA ARG A 704 -31.22 0.49 6.46
C ARG A 704 -32.63 -0.10 6.43
N THR A 705 -32.99 -0.96 7.38
CA THR A 705 -34.35 -1.55 7.48
C THR A 705 -35.39 -0.46 7.72
N GLN A 706 -35.14 0.45 8.66
CA GLN A 706 -36.03 1.59 8.91
C GLN A 706 -36.21 2.45 7.64
N LEU A 707 -35.13 2.71 6.91
CA LEU A 707 -35.24 3.49 5.66
C LEU A 707 -36.06 2.76 4.57
N ARG A 708 -36.02 1.43 4.52
CA ARG A 708 -36.92 0.66 3.64
C ARG A 708 -38.38 0.78 4.08
N GLU A 709 -38.65 0.70 5.38
CA GLU A 709 -40.00 0.92 5.92
C GLU A 709 -40.54 2.32 5.55
N LEU A 710 -39.70 3.37 5.59
CA LEU A 710 -40.07 4.71 5.13
C LEU A 710 -40.48 4.73 3.66
N LEU A 711 -39.73 4.06 2.79
CA LEU A 711 -40.07 3.97 1.37
C LEU A 711 -41.38 3.21 1.13
N ASP A 712 -41.60 2.12 1.87
CA ASP A 712 -42.85 1.36 1.80
C ASP A 712 -44.04 2.22 2.24
N MET A 713 -43.90 3.00 3.32
CA MET A 713 -44.93 3.96 3.74
C MET A 713 -45.21 5.03 2.69
N LYS A 714 -44.16 5.58 2.05
CA LYS A 714 -44.29 6.56 0.97
C LYS A 714 -45.09 5.98 -0.20
N GLN A 715 -44.79 4.74 -0.60
CA GLN A 715 -45.50 4.05 -1.67
C GLN A 715 -46.98 3.80 -1.31
N GLN A 716 -47.24 3.36 -0.08
CA GLN A 716 -48.62 3.15 0.40
C GLN A 716 -49.43 4.45 0.36
N GLN A 717 -48.85 5.56 0.82
CA GLN A 717 -49.52 6.87 0.75
C GLN A 717 -49.78 7.32 -0.69
N ALA A 718 -48.82 7.13 -1.59
CA ALA A 718 -48.99 7.45 -3.01
C ALA A 718 -50.18 6.68 -3.62
N ASN A 719 -50.29 5.37 -3.34
CA ASN A 719 -51.40 4.54 -3.82
C ASN A 719 -52.76 5.02 -3.28
N ILE A 720 -52.84 5.37 -1.99
CA ILE A 720 -54.08 5.89 -1.38
C ILE A 720 -54.54 7.16 -2.08
N ILE A 721 -53.61 8.08 -2.36
CA ILE A 721 -53.97 9.34 -3.00
C ILE A 721 -54.33 9.14 -4.47
N GLU A 722 -53.61 8.28 -5.20
CA GLU A 722 -53.98 7.95 -6.57
C GLU A 722 -55.39 7.35 -6.64
N ALA A 723 -55.74 6.46 -5.71
CA ALA A 723 -57.10 5.91 -5.60
C ALA A 723 -58.14 7.02 -5.35
N LYS A 724 -57.88 7.95 -4.41
CA LYS A 724 -58.76 9.11 -4.17
C LYS A 724 -58.90 10.02 -5.40
N ALA A 725 -57.80 10.26 -6.11
CA ALA A 725 -57.80 11.06 -7.33
C ALA A 725 -58.57 10.37 -8.47
N ALA A 726 -58.42 9.06 -8.63
CA ALA A 726 -59.15 8.27 -9.61
C ALA A 726 -60.67 8.30 -9.37
N ILE A 727 -61.10 8.17 -8.10
CA ILE A 727 -62.52 8.31 -7.71
C ILE A 727 -63.06 9.68 -8.14
N LYS A 728 -62.34 10.77 -7.82
CA LYS A 728 -62.77 12.11 -8.20
C LYS A 728 -62.85 12.31 -9.72
N ARG A 729 -61.86 11.80 -10.49
CA ARG A 729 -61.90 11.87 -11.96
C ARG A 729 -63.09 11.10 -12.53
N ALA A 730 -63.48 9.99 -11.90
CA ALA A 730 -64.67 9.24 -12.28
C ALA A 730 -65.95 10.07 -12.00
N ASP A 731 -66.05 10.72 -10.84
CA ASP A 731 -67.17 11.61 -10.50
C ASP A 731 -67.28 12.79 -11.48
N GLU A 732 -66.16 13.44 -11.80
CA GLU A 732 -66.09 14.53 -12.79
C GLU A 732 -66.51 14.05 -14.19
N SER A 733 -66.10 12.84 -14.59
CA SER A 733 -66.50 12.23 -15.87
C SER A 733 -67.99 11.92 -15.92
N VAL A 734 -68.59 11.46 -14.83
CA VAL A 734 -70.05 11.26 -14.72
C VAL A 734 -70.79 12.58 -14.86
N MET A 735 -70.31 13.64 -14.20
CA MET A 735 -70.91 14.98 -14.32
C MET A 735 -70.78 15.53 -15.74
N GLN A 736 -69.62 15.38 -16.39
CA GLN A 736 -69.45 15.75 -17.80
C GLN A 736 -70.36 14.96 -18.73
N GLY A 737 -70.49 13.65 -18.53
CA GLY A 737 -71.42 12.81 -19.28
C GLY A 737 -72.86 13.29 -19.16
N ARG A 738 -73.31 13.65 -17.95
CA ARG A 738 -74.64 14.26 -17.73
C ARG A 738 -74.80 15.60 -18.45
N SER A 739 -73.80 16.48 -18.39
CA SER A 739 -73.83 17.76 -19.09
C SER A 739 -73.88 17.59 -20.62
N ILE A 740 -73.16 16.61 -21.17
CA ILE A 740 -73.22 16.28 -22.61
C ILE A 740 -74.61 15.76 -22.97
N VAL A 741 -75.22 14.90 -22.15
CA VAL A 741 -76.59 14.43 -22.38
C VAL A 741 -77.58 15.58 -22.37
N VAL A 742 -77.51 16.48 -21.37
CA VAL A 742 -78.36 17.68 -21.30
C VAL A 742 -78.14 18.57 -22.52
N PHE A 743 -76.88 18.84 -22.88
CA PHE A 743 -76.56 19.63 -24.07
C PHE A 743 -77.07 18.97 -25.36
N THR A 744 -76.97 17.65 -25.48
CA THR A 744 -77.48 16.89 -26.63
C THR A 744 -79.00 16.97 -26.73
N VAL A 745 -79.72 16.81 -25.60
CA VAL A 745 -81.18 16.97 -25.55
C VAL A 745 -81.58 18.39 -25.95
N VAL A 746 -80.96 19.42 -25.37
CA VAL A 746 -81.20 20.82 -25.73
C VAL A 746 -80.92 21.04 -27.22
N THR A 747 -79.81 20.55 -27.74
CA THR A 747 -79.44 20.70 -29.15
C THR A 747 -80.46 20.03 -30.08
N ILE A 748 -80.95 18.83 -29.74
CA ILE A 748 -82.03 18.18 -30.48
C ILE A 748 -83.28 19.06 -30.51
N PHE A 749 -83.70 19.61 -29.37
CA PHE A 749 -84.89 20.49 -29.30
C PHE A 749 -84.77 21.79 -30.10
N PHE A 750 -83.56 22.33 -30.29
CA PHE A 750 -83.34 23.60 -31.00
C PHE A 750 -82.89 23.44 -32.46
N VAL A 751 -82.56 22.21 -32.89
CA VAL A 751 -82.15 21.88 -34.28
C VAL A 751 -83.24 21.05 -35.02
N SER A 752 -84.22 20.51 -34.30
CA SER A 752 -85.50 20.01 -34.84
C SER A 752 -86.49 21.16 -35.00
#